data_AF-A0A938V4R0-F1
#
_entry.id   AF-A0A938V4R0-F1
#
_cell.length_a   1.000
_cell.length_b   1.000
_cell.length_c   1.000
_cell.angle_alpha   90.00
_cell.angle_beta   90.00
_cell.angle_gamma   90.00
#
_symmetry.space_group_name_H-M   'P 1'
#
loop_
_entity.id
_entity.type
_entity.pdbx_description
1 polymer ?
#
loop_
_entity_poly.entity_id
_entity_poly.type
_entity_poly.pdbx_seq_one_letter_code
_entity_poly.pdbx_strand_id
1 'polypeptide(L)'
;MLTRGSSCLAIAVFLAVACGAEPSVTTAPDADQASGELSLFDSADLPGTDLGGGELPGAELPAGDDMPGDLPPDGPALEPGTPGWPCRTGADCNEDFCIKTPDGMQCTMTCQEECPFGWVCAQYTPSLPDQVYICVPSQVNLCRPCKVSSECWANGADAGERCAVYGPQGNYCGAPCGEDEACPFGFQCKDVLDVAGSSVQQCLSANGECPCKQAFANEGAGTTCATMNTWGTCEGERVCLATGLTPCSAPVPSQEQCDLVDNDCDGQTDEDLSGTGCLVTSLHGACPGTLECTAGKAVCLGKEPKAEVCDGEDNDCDGQNDEGFPDTDKDGAADCLENDKDGDGIADFQDNCPVDFNPTQKDTDFDNFGDACDADDDNDQSPDSDDCAPQDAKVHPGADEVCDGKDNDCNLLVDEGYPDSDTDGWKNCMDPDDDNDGTPDAADCQPTDPLSFPGAKETCDGKDNDCDTDVDEGFSDLDGDSKPDCADSDMDGDGKLNEVDNCPKTANPGQDDLDKDQIGDACDPDDDGDSIPDSVDNCPGLKNTLQEDADTDGLGNACDGDDDGDGLEDAMDNCPLVANPKQADADKDGVGDACEDDKDGDGVEDLLDCAPLAAAIHPGAVEQCDGVDNDCDYLVDEGYPDLDADGLKNCVDLDDDDDGAPDDSDCDPLNPVIHALGKEVCDGLDNDCSGQADDGLGATKCGLGVCAHTVQNCLGGVTLICNPFESAAQEVCDGKDNDCDGTTDEDLGTASCGVGQCAKTIPNCKDGAPLVCDPSQGAGPEQCDGKDNDCDGQVDEDLGTATCGVGVCQHTQANCANGLLQYCDPKAGASPELCDGLDNNCDGQNDEGLGSTTCGFGECLHTSANCKEGKAQVCNPFEGATPETCDGKDNDCDALVDEELGSQTCGKGVCQHTVLLCVGGQEQQCDPLAGSGPEKCNGKDDDCDGGADPENSQGCLSYYTDTDKDGFGGGTPKCLCGPVGDYASVVPGDCDDLDPERYPSPHAVCGKDAET
;
A
#
# COMPACT_ATOMS: atom_id res chain seq x y z
N MET A 1 -13.51 17.08 47.94
CA MET A 1 -13.85 15.79 48.58
C MET A 1 -15.33 15.51 48.36
N LEU A 2 -15.62 14.41 47.65
CA LEU A 2 -16.81 13.56 47.72
C LEU A 2 -18.18 14.17 48.10
N THR A 3 -19.09 14.22 47.12
CA THR A 3 -20.28 13.32 47.07
C THR A 3 -20.91 13.35 45.66
N ARG A 4 -20.97 12.19 44.99
CA ARG A 4 -22.06 11.79 44.09
C ARG A 4 -22.69 10.53 44.73
N GLY A 5 -23.96 10.18 44.49
CA GLY A 5 -24.99 10.89 43.73
C GLY A 5 -25.80 9.95 42.85
N SER A 6 -27.01 9.59 43.29
CA SER A 6 -27.95 8.74 42.56
C SER A 6 -29.36 9.33 42.65
N SER A 7 -30.01 9.52 41.50
CA SER A 7 -31.47 9.56 41.26
C SER A 7 -31.75 10.28 39.95
N CYS A 8 -32.45 9.62 39.02
CA CYS A 8 -32.86 10.21 37.75
C CYS A 8 -34.06 11.16 37.92
N LEU A 9 -34.14 12.21 37.10
CA LEU A 9 -35.41 12.83 36.72
C LEU A 9 -35.26 13.58 35.38
N ALA A 10 -36.14 13.30 34.42
CA ALA A 10 -36.18 14.00 33.14
C ALA A 10 -37.00 15.31 33.23
N ILE A 11 -36.64 16.30 32.40
CA ILE A 11 -37.49 17.40 31.92
C ILE A 11 -36.77 18.04 30.70
N ALA A 12 -37.53 18.44 29.69
CA ALA A 12 -37.02 18.95 28.41
C ALA A 12 -37.10 20.50 28.29
N VAL A 13 -36.84 21.00 27.08
CA VAL A 13 -36.92 22.40 26.56
C VAL A 13 -35.70 23.31 26.89
N PHE A 14 -35.25 24.25 26.03
CA PHE A 14 -35.85 24.81 24.80
C PHE A 14 -34.80 25.41 23.81
N LEU A 15 -35.07 25.26 22.50
CA LEU A 15 -35.03 26.27 21.42
C LEU A 15 -33.75 27.07 21.04
N ALA A 16 -33.33 26.96 19.77
CA ALA A 16 -33.12 28.07 18.80
C ALA A 16 -32.85 27.48 17.39
N VAL A 17 -33.82 27.43 16.46
CA VAL A 17 -34.26 28.49 15.52
C VAL A 17 -33.24 28.86 14.43
N ALA A 18 -33.49 28.39 13.21
CA ALA A 18 -33.07 28.99 11.94
C ALA A 18 -34.17 28.77 10.88
N CYS A 19 -34.47 29.79 10.07
CA CYS A 19 -35.39 29.70 8.91
C CYS A 19 -35.28 30.97 8.06
N GLY A 20 -35.08 30.84 6.75
CA GLY A 20 -35.05 31.95 5.80
C GLY A 20 -34.16 31.65 4.60
N ALA A 21 -34.68 31.85 3.38
CA ALA A 21 -33.99 31.52 2.13
C ALA A 21 -33.90 32.75 1.20
N GLU A 22 -32.87 32.75 0.35
CA GLU A 22 -32.76 33.47 -0.94
C GLU A 22 -32.72 35.03 -0.96
N PRO A 23 -32.23 35.68 -2.05
CA PRO A 23 -31.19 35.22 -3.00
C PRO A 23 -30.19 36.31 -3.47
N SER A 24 -29.19 35.86 -4.25
CA SER A 24 -28.61 36.53 -5.46
C SER A 24 -27.64 37.74 -5.39
N VAL A 25 -26.42 37.49 -5.94
CA VAL A 25 -25.76 38.24 -7.06
C VAL A 25 -24.85 39.47 -6.80
N THR A 26 -23.57 39.30 -7.24
CA THR A 26 -22.50 40.28 -7.58
C THR A 26 -22.02 41.33 -6.56
N THR A 27 -20.73 41.30 -6.20
CA THR A 27 -19.66 42.13 -6.82
C THR A 27 -18.28 41.86 -6.15
N ALA A 28 -17.21 41.87 -6.95
CA ALA A 28 -15.84 42.13 -6.48
C ALA A 28 -15.56 43.65 -6.57
N PRO A 29 -14.46 44.24 -6.03
CA PRO A 29 -13.13 44.01 -6.65
C PRO A 29 -11.86 44.17 -5.76
N ASP A 30 -10.72 43.87 -6.38
CA ASP A 30 -9.38 44.52 -6.31
C ASP A 30 -8.39 44.38 -5.12
N ALA A 31 -7.14 44.06 -5.54
CA ALA A 31 -5.86 44.76 -5.30
C ALA A 31 -4.88 44.33 -4.17
N ASP A 32 -3.54 44.27 -4.40
CA ASP A 32 -2.75 44.21 -5.66
C ASP A 32 -1.23 43.91 -5.39
N GLN A 33 -0.47 43.53 -6.44
CA GLN A 33 1.00 43.52 -6.68
C GLN A 33 1.89 42.53 -5.88
N ALA A 34 2.82 41.72 -6.45
CA ALA A 34 3.47 41.56 -7.78
C ALA A 34 4.77 42.35 -8.09
N SER A 35 5.73 41.68 -8.77
CA SER A 35 6.67 42.15 -9.84
C SER A 35 7.99 41.33 -9.88
N GLY A 36 8.69 41.28 -11.03
CA GLY A 36 9.94 40.52 -11.22
C GLY A 36 10.55 40.70 -12.63
N GLU A 37 10.50 39.63 -13.44
CA GLU A 37 10.57 39.62 -14.92
C GLU A 37 11.92 39.82 -15.68
N LEU A 38 11.94 39.35 -16.94
CA LEU A 38 12.82 39.67 -18.11
C LEU A 38 14.27 39.12 -18.15
N SER A 39 14.93 38.90 -19.33
CA SER A 39 14.61 38.25 -20.65
C SER A 39 15.77 38.50 -21.67
N LEU A 40 15.78 37.87 -22.87
CA LEU A 40 15.92 38.48 -24.24
C LEU A 40 16.65 37.67 -25.36
N PHE A 41 15.89 37.25 -26.40
CA PHE A 41 16.19 37.08 -27.86
C PHE A 41 17.45 36.24 -28.26
N ASP A 42 17.93 36.06 -29.52
CA ASP A 42 17.58 36.34 -30.95
C ASP A 42 18.33 35.26 -31.81
N SER A 43 18.15 34.93 -33.10
CA SER A 43 17.32 35.42 -34.23
C SER A 43 17.20 34.35 -35.37
N ALA A 44 16.69 34.72 -36.56
CA ALA A 44 16.45 33.87 -37.75
C ALA A 44 17.58 33.84 -38.81
N ASP A 45 17.63 32.82 -39.70
CA ASP A 45 17.20 32.91 -41.14
C ASP A 45 17.35 31.57 -41.95
N LEU A 46 16.75 31.48 -43.16
CA LEU A 46 16.73 30.32 -44.09
C LEU A 46 17.08 30.76 -45.55
N PRO A 47 17.12 29.93 -46.65
CA PRO A 47 16.81 28.49 -46.84
C PRO A 47 17.78 27.66 -47.76
N GLY A 48 17.48 26.37 -48.02
CA GLY A 48 17.52 25.84 -49.41
C GLY A 48 18.14 24.45 -49.76
N THR A 49 17.29 23.42 -49.85
CA THR A 49 17.30 22.28 -50.81
C THR A 49 18.49 21.29 -50.96
N ASP A 50 18.24 20.06 -50.48
CA ASP A 50 18.23 18.76 -51.24
C ASP A 50 19.39 18.37 -52.19
N LEU A 51 20.08 17.27 -51.85
CA LEU A 51 20.21 16.02 -52.65
C LEU A 51 21.16 15.02 -51.94
N GLY A 52 20.71 13.79 -51.64
CA GLY A 52 21.43 12.84 -50.77
C GLY A 52 21.89 11.50 -51.39
N GLY A 53 22.41 10.61 -50.52
CA GLY A 53 22.61 9.17 -50.74
C GLY A 53 24.03 8.69 -51.10
N GLY A 54 24.50 7.60 -50.47
CA GLY A 54 25.64 6.79 -50.95
C GLY A 54 26.59 6.24 -49.86
N GLU A 55 26.50 4.93 -49.60
CA GLU A 55 27.19 4.10 -48.60
C GLU A 55 28.72 4.25 -48.29
N LEU A 56 29.06 3.67 -47.13
CA LEU A 56 30.34 3.16 -46.61
C LEU A 56 31.01 2.06 -47.51
N PRO A 57 32.15 1.44 -47.12
CA PRO A 57 33.31 1.86 -46.32
C PRO A 57 34.65 1.64 -47.07
N GLY A 58 35.80 1.88 -46.42
CA GLY A 58 37.07 1.27 -46.84
C GLY A 58 38.34 1.90 -46.26
N ALA A 59 39.02 1.20 -45.34
CA ALA A 59 40.31 1.63 -44.80
C ALA A 59 41.49 0.94 -45.51
N GLU A 60 42.63 1.63 -45.64
CA GLU A 60 43.96 1.01 -45.66
C GLU A 60 45.07 2.05 -45.39
N LEU A 61 45.95 1.76 -44.42
CA LEU A 61 47.24 2.44 -44.23
C LEU A 61 48.32 1.62 -44.95
N PRO A 62 49.36 2.29 -45.50
CA PRO A 62 50.70 1.81 -45.15
C PRO A 62 51.72 2.92 -44.88
N ALA A 63 52.81 2.51 -44.22
CA ALA A 63 53.96 3.35 -43.83
C ALA A 63 54.64 4.10 -44.99
N GLY A 64 55.26 5.23 -44.66
CA GLY A 64 56.18 5.95 -45.55
C GLY A 64 57.66 5.63 -45.28
N ASP A 65 58.55 6.14 -46.13
CA ASP A 65 60.00 6.22 -45.90
C ASP A 65 60.64 7.17 -46.93
N ASP A 66 61.24 8.28 -46.49
CA ASP A 66 62.47 8.87 -47.08
C ASP A 66 62.93 10.11 -46.26
N MET A 67 64.23 10.19 -45.97
CA MET A 67 64.91 11.28 -45.22
C MET A 67 65.73 12.18 -46.18
N PRO A 68 66.67 13.10 -45.79
CA PRO A 68 67.06 13.63 -44.47
C PRO A 68 67.32 15.17 -44.41
N GLY A 69 67.84 15.69 -43.27
CA GLY A 69 68.91 16.72 -43.34
C GLY A 69 68.95 17.90 -42.35
N ASP A 70 69.30 17.64 -41.09
CA ASP A 70 70.17 18.44 -40.17
C ASP A 70 70.01 19.97 -39.92
N LEU A 71 70.20 20.32 -38.63
CA LEU A 71 70.52 21.62 -38.00
C LEU A 71 69.37 22.61 -37.66
N PRO A 72 69.42 23.28 -36.48
CA PRO A 72 70.00 22.86 -35.19
C PRO A 72 69.05 23.06 -33.98
N PRO A 73 69.33 22.43 -32.81
CA PRO A 73 68.76 22.88 -31.55
C PRO A 73 69.53 24.11 -31.04
N ASP A 74 68.83 25.23 -30.88
CA ASP A 74 69.07 26.33 -29.93
C ASP A 74 68.24 27.53 -30.41
N GLY A 75 67.10 27.78 -29.77
CA GLY A 75 66.44 29.09 -29.85
C GLY A 75 67.32 30.16 -29.18
N PRO A 76 67.18 31.45 -29.52
CA PRO A 76 67.96 32.50 -28.87
C PRO A 76 67.67 32.47 -27.36
N ALA A 77 68.73 32.34 -26.55
CA ALA A 77 68.59 32.35 -25.10
C ALA A 77 68.03 33.71 -24.65
N LEU A 78 66.88 33.68 -23.96
CA LEU A 78 66.31 34.86 -23.31
C LEU A 78 67.33 35.44 -22.32
N GLU A 79 67.55 36.75 -22.38
CA GLU A 79 68.48 37.41 -21.45
C GLU A 79 67.90 37.40 -20.02
N PRO A 80 68.73 37.29 -18.97
CA PRO A 80 68.22 37.25 -17.60
C PRO A 80 67.33 38.44 -17.24
N GLY A 81 66.16 38.13 -16.68
CA GLY A 81 65.17 39.11 -16.24
C GLY A 81 64.29 39.73 -17.34
N THR A 82 64.37 39.29 -18.61
CA THR A 82 63.39 39.70 -19.65
C THR A 82 62.03 38.99 -19.45
N PRO A 83 60.93 39.47 -20.07
CA PRO A 83 59.65 38.75 -20.05
C PRO A 83 59.79 37.27 -20.40
N GLY A 84 59.11 36.41 -19.65
CA GLY A 84 59.18 34.94 -19.76
C GLY A 84 60.41 34.29 -19.10
N TRP A 85 61.35 35.05 -18.53
CA TRP A 85 62.50 34.47 -17.79
C TRP A 85 62.06 34.00 -16.39
N PRO A 86 62.47 32.81 -15.90
CA PRO A 86 61.95 32.24 -14.65
C PRO A 86 62.49 32.95 -13.40
N CYS A 87 61.60 33.39 -12.51
CA CYS A 87 61.90 34.22 -11.34
C CYS A 87 61.51 33.54 -10.02
N ARG A 88 61.84 34.18 -8.88
CA ARG A 88 61.35 33.82 -7.54
C ARG A 88 60.74 35.01 -6.81
N THR A 89 61.24 36.21 -7.12
CA THR A 89 60.82 37.49 -6.58
C THR A 89 60.90 38.55 -7.68
N GLY A 90 60.27 39.71 -7.49
CA GLY A 90 60.36 40.83 -8.43
C GLY A 90 61.79 41.19 -8.83
N ALA A 91 62.71 41.22 -7.87
CA ALA A 91 64.11 41.57 -8.06
C ALA A 91 64.95 40.60 -8.95
N ASP A 92 64.37 39.49 -9.41
CA ASP A 92 64.96 38.64 -10.45
C ASP A 92 64.66 39.16 -11.88
N CYS A 93 63.83 40.21 -12.01
CA CYS A 93 63.26 40.73 -13.26
C CYS A 93 63.65 42.18 -13.52
N ASN A 94 63.82 42.56 -14.80
CA ASN A 94 64.34 43.89 -15.16
C ASN A 94 63.39 45.06 -14.90
N GLU A 95 62.10 44.80 -14.65
CA GLU A 95 61.09 45.80 -14.24
C GLU A 95 60.42 45.45 -12.89
N ASP A 96 61.07 44.65 -12.04
CA ASP A 96 60.58 44.24 -10.70
C ASP A 96 59.24 43.45 -10.66
N PHE A 97 58.63 43.11 -11.80
CA PHE A 97 57.41 42.26 -11.86
C PHE A 97 57.73 40.78 -12.14
N CYS A 98 57.39 39.92 -11.17
CA CYS A 98 57.48 38.46 -11.23
C CYS A 98 56.09 37.86 -10.99
N ILE A 99 55.46 37.29 -12.03
CA ILE A 99 54.08 36.79 -12.01
C ILE A 99 54.03 35.26 -12.07
N LYS A 100 52.90 34.69 -11.64
CA LYS A 100 52.63 33.24 -11.75
C LYS A 100 52.02 32.95 -13.13
N THR A 101 52.59 32.00 -13.88
CA THR A 101 52.02 31.45 -15.12
C THR A 101 51.94 29.92 -15.00
N PRO A 102 51.24 29.20 -15.92
CA PRO A 102 51.15 27.74 -15.85
C PRO A 102 52.51 27.01 -15.93
N ASP A 103 53.51 27.64 -16.56
CA ASP A 103 54.88 27.13 -16.67
C ASP A 103 55.78 27.54 -15.48
N GLY A 104 55.23 28.23 -14.47
CA GLY A 104 55.91 28.62 -13.23
C GLY A 104 55.93 30.14 -12.98
N MET A 105 56.79 30.58 -12.07
CA MET A 105 57.00 32.02 -11.83
C MET A 105 57.87 32.61 -12.94
N GLN A 106 57.37 33.62 -13.65
CA GLN A 106 58.04 34.26 -14.80
C GLN A 106 58.04 35.78 -14.69
N CYS A 107 59.13 36.40 -15.18
CA CYS A 107 59.25 37.84 -15.29
C CYS A 107 58.29 38.44 -16.31
N THR A 108 57.89 39.69 -16.09
CA THR A 108 57.16 40.51 -17.06
C THR A 108 57.61 41.98 -17.00
N MET A 109 56.96 42.82 -17.82
CA MET A 109 57.19 44.26 -18.01
C MET A 109 55.87 45.03 -17.91
N THR A 110 55.97 46.33 -17.63
CA THR A 110 54.85 47.28 -17.71
C THR A 110 54.45 47.56 -19.16
N CYS A 111 53.19 47.97 -19.36
CA CYS A 111 52.65 48.24 -20.70
C CYS A 111 51.68 49.44 -20.73
N GLN A 112 51.33 49.85 -21.96
CA GLN A 112 50.32 50.87 -22.24
C GLN A 112 49.38 50.36 -23.34
N GLU A 113 49.95 49.98 -24.50
CA GLU A 113 49.23 49.37 -25.63
C GLU A 113 50.03 48.25 -26.34
N GLU A 114 51.38 48.27 -26.31
CA GLU A 114 52.24 47.25 -26.95
C GLU A 114 52.86 46.27 -25.93
N CYS A 115 52.87 44.97 -26.26
CA CYS A 115 53.51 43.88 -25.51
C CYS A 115 54.31 42.94 -26.46
N PRO A 116 55.18 42.05 -25.94
CA PRO A 116 55.88 41.04 -26.74
C PRO A 116 54.92 40.07 -27.46
N PHE A 117 55.36 39.48 -28.58
CA PHE A 117 54.57 38.50 -29.32
C PHE A 117 54.15 37.31 -28.43
N GLY A 118 52.84 37.04 -28.34
CA GLY A 118 52.25 36.06 -27.41
C GLY A 118 51.93 36.60 -26.01
N TRP A 119 51.99 37.91 -25.79
CA TRP A 119 51.64 38.57 -24.53
C TRP A 119 50.70 39.76 -24.81
N VAL A 120 49.71 39.95 -23.93
CA VAL A 120 48.70 41.04 -23.98
C VAL A 120 48.84 41.97 -22.78
N CYS A 121 48.41 43.23 -22.93
CA CYS A 121 48.50 44.24 -21.89
C CYS A 121 47.28 44.17 -20.95
N ALA A 122 47.48 43.79 -19.68
CA ALA A 122 46.43 43.57 -18.71
C ALA A 122 46.60 44.45 -17.46
N GLN A 123 45.48 44.79 -16.80
CA GLN A 123 45.47 45.56 -15.55
C GLN A 123 45.85 44.66 -14.36
N TYR A 124 46.69 45.15 -13.45
CA TYR A 124 47.20 44.41 -12.30
C TYR A 124 47.11 45.26 -11.02
N THR A 125 46.42 44.73 -10.00
CA THR A 125 45.98 45.51 -8.82
C THR A 125 46.40 44.87 -7.47
N PRO A 126 47.69 44.87 -7.13
CA PRO A 126 48.19 44.39 -5.84
C PRO A 126 47.96 45.42 -4.71
N SER A 127 46.70 45.58 -4.30
CA SER A 127 46.26 46.12 -2.99
C SER A 127 46.86 47.45 -2.48
N LEU A 128 47.01 48.45 -3.35
CA LEU A 128 47.16 49.89 -3.04
C LEU A 128 46.60 50.73 -4.24
N PRO A 129 46.34 52.06 -4.12
CA PRO A 129 45.36 52.75 -4.97
C PRO A 129 45.79 53.12 -6.41
N ASP A 130 47.01 52.80 -6.84
CA ASP A 130 47.50 53.15 -8.19
C ASP A 130 47.29 52.00 -9.18
N GLN A 131 46.60 52.27 -10.30
CA GLN A 131 46.35 51.29 -11.36
C GLN A 131 47.62 51.08 -12.22
N VAL A 132 48.10 49.84 -12.31
CA VAL A 132 49.27 49.45 -13.12
C VAL A 132 48.84 48.48 -14.21
N TYR A 133 49.42 48.61 -15.41
CA TYR A 133 49.24 47.68 -16.52
C TYR A 133 50.55 46.94 -16.81
N ILE A 134 50.48 45.62 -16.95
CA ILE A 134 51.63 44.74 -17.23
C ILE A 134 51.28 43.75 -18.34
N CYS A 135 52.30 43.28 -19.05
CA CYS A 135 52.10 42.20 -20.01
C CYS A 135 51.80 40.88 -19.27
N VAL A 136 50.84 40.11 -19.77
CA VAL A 136 50.59 38.71 -19.37
C VAL A 136 50.62 37.83 -20.62
N PRO A 137 51.01 36.53 -20.54
CA PRO A 137 50.98 35.67 -21.71
C PRO A 137 49.53 35.44 -22.12
N SER A 138 49.16 35.71 -23.36
CA SER A 138 47.85 35.34 -23.87
C SER A 138 47.77 33.83 -24.09
N GLN A 139 46.55 33.28 -24.19
CA GLN A 139 46.31 31.86 -24.51
C GLN A 139 46.73 30.84 -23.44
N VAL A 140 47.09 31.26 -22.21
CA VAL A 140 47.40 30.34 -21.09
C VAL A 140 46.28 29.34 -20.81
N ASN A 141 45.03 29.79 -20.91
CA ASN A 141 43.82 29.00 -20.69
C ASN A 141 43.29 28.32 -21.97
N LEU A 142 43.99 28.39 -23.11
CA LEU A 142 43.51 27.78 -24.36
C LEU A 142 43.34 26.25 -24.21
N CYS A 143 42.14 25.74 -24.55
CA CYS A 143 41.69 24.37 -24.25
C CYS A 143 41.54 24.04 -22.74
N ARG A 144 41.38 25.02 -21.84
CA ARG A 144 40.91 24.79 -20.46
C ARG A 144 39.41 24.47 -20.50
N PRO A 145 38.92 23.39 -19.87
CA PRO A 145 37.49 23.18 -19.66
C PRO A 145 36.91 24.35 -18.87
N CYS A 146 35.68 24.76 -19.19
CA CYS A 146 35.00 25.87 -18.52
C CYS A 146 33.48 25.70 -18.48
N LYS A 147 32.87 26.46 -17.58
CA LYS A 147 31.42 26.71 -17.46
C LYS A 147 31.08 28.16 -17.79
N VAL A 148 31.94 29.12 -17.44
CA VAL A 148 31.72 30.57 -17.65
C VAL A 148 32.92 31.24 -18.33
N SER A 149 32.68 32.26 -19.16
CA SER A 149 33.76 32.96 -19.88
C SER A 149 34.83 33.60 -18.98
N SER A 150 34.51 33.90 -17.72
CA SER A 150 35.47 34.42 -16.74
C SER A 150 36.55 33.40 -16.31
N GLU A 151 36.28 32.11 -16.44
CA GLU A 151 37.26 31.03 -16.21
C GLU A 151 38.33 30.94 -17.31
N CYS A 152 38.15 31.69 -18.40
CA CYS A 152 39.08 31.78 -19.52
C CYS A 152 40.03 32.98 -19.40
N TRP A 153 39.68 34.00 -18.62
CA TRP A 153 40.46 35.23 -18.47
C TRP A 153 41.83 35.00 -17.83
N ALA A 154 42.90 35.36 -18.53
CA ALA A 154 44.26 35.22 -18.04
C ALA A 154 44.50 36.15 -16.83
N ASN A 155 44.67 35.57 -15.64
CA ASN A 155 44.84 36.29 -14.37
C ASN A 155 43.69 37.25 -14.01
N GLY A 156 42.46 36.97 -14.47
CA GLY A 156 41.26 37.75 -14.13
C GLY A 156 41.05 39.04 -14.94
N ALA A 157 41.80 39.24 -16.03
CA ALA A 157 41.55 40.31 -16.99
C ALA A 157 40.91 39.75 -18.28
N ASP A 158 39.79 40.34 -18.71
CA ASP A 158 39.18 40.00 -20.00
C ASP A 158 40.02 40.58 -21.15
N ALA A 159 40.74 39.70 -21.87
CA ALA A 159 41.45 40.05 -23.10
C ALA A 159 40.74 39.51 -24.35
N GLY A 160 39.45 39.17 -24.24
CA GLY A 160 38.61 38.63 -25.32
C GLY A 160 38.54 37.09 -25.37
N GLU A 161 39.13 36.38 -24.41
CA GLU A 161 38.91 34.94 -24.25
C GLU A 161 37.45 34.65 -23.87
N ARG A 162 36.85 33.63 -24.47
CA ARG A 162 35.47 33.20 -24.18
C ARG A 162 35.39 31.69 -23.97
N CYS A 163 34.47 31.28 -23.10
CA CYS A 163 34.14 29.87 -22.93
C CYS A 163 33.25 29.45 -24.11
N ALA A 164 33.83 28.73 -25.07
CA ALA A 164 33.21 28.40 -26.35
C ALA A 164 32.62 26.99 -26.33
N VAL A 165 31.45 26.82 -26.95
CA VAL A 165 30.74 25.54 -27.01
C VAL A 165 31.39 24.62 -28.04
N TYR A 166 31.95 23.47 -27.62
CA TYR A 166 32.48 22.43 -28.52
C TYR A 166 31.45 21.30 -28.78
N GLY A 167 30.21 21.45 -28.32
CA GLY A 167 29.14 20.45 -28.45
C GLY A 167 29.28 19.33 -27.41
N PRO A 168 29.05 18.04 -27.73
CA PRO A 168 28.99 16.93 -26.75
C PRO A 168 30.33 16.60 -26.05
N GLN A 169 31.40 17.33 -26.37
CA GLN A 169 32.67 17.29 -25.65
C GLN A 169 32.70 18.27 -24.45
N GLY A 170 31.71 19.16 -24.33
CA GLY A 170 31.65 20.24 -23.35
C GLY A 170 32.06 21.61 -23.93
N ASN A 171 32.28 22.57 -23.05
CA ASN A 171 32.70 23.94 -23.33
C ASN A 171 34.18 24.15 -22.93
N TYR A 172 34.94 24.84 -23.78
CA TYR A 172 36.37 25.07 -23.58
C TYR A 172 36.76 26.50 -23.91
N CYS A 173 37.73 27.01 -23.17
CA CYS A 173 38.27 28.35 -23.37
C CYS A 173 38.98 28.49 -24.72
N GLY A 174 38.41 29.36 -25.55
CA GLY A 174 39.05 29.91 -26.75
C GLY A 174 39.94 31.10 -26.43
N ALA A 175 40.65 31.58 -27.46
CA ALA A 175 41.29 32.89 -27.47
C ALA A 175 40.88 33.63 -28.76
N PRO A 176 40.79 34.96 -28.76
CA PRO A 176 40.28 35.72 -29.91
C PRO A 176 41.20 35.61 -31.15
N CYS A 177 40.61 35.85 -32.32
CA CYS A 177 41.30 35.80 -33.61
C CYS A 177 40.57 36.64 -34.68
N GLY A 178 41.24 36.93 -35.80
CA GLY A 178 40.65 37.73 -36.89
C GLY A 178 41.61 37.95 -38.07
N GLU A 179 41.41 39.01 -38.86
CA GLU A 179 42.26 39.30 -40.03
C GLU A 179 43.71 39.70 -39.65
N ASP A 180 43.91 40.32 -38.48
CA ASP A 180 45.23 40.77 -38.00
C ASP A 180 45.89 39.80 -36.99
N GLU A 181 45.14 38.87 -36.38
CA GLU A 181 45.65 37.89 -35.40
C GLU A 181 45.35 36.43 -35.79
N ALA A 182 46.43 35.67 -36.04
CA ALA A 182 46.36 34.28 -36.49
C ALA A 182 46.51 33.28 -35.33
N CYS A 183 45.68 32.23 -35.34
CA CYS A 183 45.69 31.20 -34.31
C CYS A 183 47.01 30.39 -34.22
N PRO A 184 47.31 29.81 -33.04
CA PRO A 184 48.48 28.95 -32.85
C PRO A 184 48.51 27.72 -33.76
N PHE A 185 49.70 27.14 -33.94
CA PHE A 185 49.86 25.89 -34.68
C PHE A 185 49.06 24.76 -34.02
N GLY A 186 48.11 24.18 -34.76
CA GLY A 186 47.16 23.18 -34.24
C GLY A 186 45.76 23.74 -33.91
N PHE A 187 45.54 25.05 -34.05
CA PHE A 187 44.27 25.72 -33.82
C PHE A 187 43.78 26.43 -35.10
N GLN A 188 42.47 26.65 -35.20
CA GLN A 188 41.81 27.33 -36.32
C GLN A 188 40.86 28.39 -35.77
N CYS A 189 40.86 29.57 -36.40
CA CYS A 189 39.86 30.61 -36.11
C CYS A 189 38.51 30.16 -36.66
N LYS A 190 37.47 30.19 -35.81
CA LYS A 190 36.09 29.86 -36.17
C LYS A 190 35.13 30.81 -35.46
N ASP A 191 34.03 31.13 -36.12
CA ASP A 191 32.85 31.70 -35.47
C ASP A 191 32.22 30.60 -34.60
N VAL A 192 31.99 30.89 -33.32
CA VAL A 192 31.42 29.96 -32.32
C VAL A 192 30.50 30.71 -31.36
N LEU A 193 29.54 30.00 -30.77
CA LEU A 193 28.78 30.53 -29.64
C LEU A 193 29.62 30.41 -28.37
N ASP A 194 29.63 31.47 -27.57
CA ASP A 194 30.00 31.37 -26.16
C ASP A 194 28.81 30.93 -25.29
N VAL A 195 29.07 30.66 -24.01
CA VAL A 195 28.05 30.27 -23.02
C VAL A 195 27.00 31.34 -22.71
N ALA A 196 27.11 32.55 -23.29
CA ALA A 196 26.08 33.59 -23.24
C ALA A 196 25.34 33.73 -24.59
N GLY A 197 25.40 32.71 -25.45
CA GLY A 197 24.76 32.69 -26.77
C GLY A 197 25.38 33.66 -27.79
N SER A 198 26.49 34.32 -27.46
CA SER A 198 27.09 35.34 -28.33
C SER A 198 28.02 34.70 -29.35
N SER A 199 27.79 34.99 -30.65
CA SER A 199 28.67 34.54 -31.73
C SER A 199 29.97 35.35 -31.76
N VAL A 200 31.09 34.66 -31.54
CA VAL A 200 32.44 35.25 -31.39
C VAL A 200 33.48 34.48 -32.22
N GLN A 201 34.50 35.16 -32.73
CA GLN A 201 35.63 34.52 -33.39
C GLN A 201 36.68 34.08 -32.36
N GLN A 202 36.93 32.77 -32.29
CA GLN A 202 37.86 32.17 -31.34
C GLN A 202 38.71 31.08 -32.00
N CYS A 203 39.92 30.87 -31.46
CA CYS A 203 40.82 29.79 -31.84
C CYS A 203 40.39 28.48 -31.20
N LEU A 204 39.86 27.55 -32.00
CA LEU A 204 39.48 26.20 -31.57
C LEU A 204 40.50 25.15 -32.03
N SER A 205 40.58 24.04 -31.31
CA SER A 205 41.40 22.89 -31.68
C SER A 205 41.07 22.43 -33.11
N ALA A 206 42.08 22.35 -33.99
CA ALA A 206 41.89 21.95 -35.39
C ALA A 206 41.38 20.51 -35.54
N ASN A 207 41.59 19.68 -34.51
CA ASN A 207 41.16 18.28 -34.44
C ASN A 207 39.83 18.10 -33.69
N GLY A 208 39.27 19.15 -33.09
CA GLY A 208 38.07 19.09 -32.24
C GLY A 208 38.31 18.63 -30.79
N GLU A 209 39.48 18.08 -30.48
CA GLU A 209 39.82 17.57 -29.16
C GLU A 209 40.64 18.58 -28.33
N CYS A 210 40.28 18.78 -27.06
CA CYS A 210 41.04 19.55 -26.07
C CYS A 210 41.49 18.62 -24.92
N PRO A 211 42.78 18.21 -24.84
CA PRO A 211 43.24 17.28 -23.80
C PRO A 211 43.38 17.97 -22.44
N CYS A 212 42.94 17.30 -21.37
CA CYS A 212 43.13 17.76 -20.00
C CYS A 212 44.62 17.93 -19.68
N LYS A 213 45.05 19.16 -19.36
CA LYS A 213 46.42 19.47 -18.92
C LYS A 213 46.51 19.30 -17.40
N GLN A 214 47.63 18.79 -16.89
CA GLN A 214 47.83 18.58 -15.44
C GLN A 214 47.62 19.85 -14.60
N ALA A 215 47.92 21.04 -15.14
CA ALA A 215 47.64 22.31 -14.45
C ALA A 215 46.14 22.49 -14.18
N PHE A 216 45.30 22.24 -15.18
CA PHE A 216 43.84 22.34 -15.08
C PHE A 216 43.25 21.24 -14.19
N ALA A 217 43.85 20.04 -14.19
CA ALA A 217 43.48 18.96 -13.27
C ALA A 217 43.79 19.28 -11.80
N ASN A 218 44.92 19.97 -11.54
CA ASN A 218 45.25 20.45 -10.19
C ASN A 218 44.35 21.62 -9.74
N GLU A 219 43.58 22.22 -10.64
CA GLU A 219 42.61 23.30 -10.38
C GLU A 219 41.17 22.79 -10.30
N GLY A 220 40.92 21.49 -10.55
CA GLY A 220 39.56 20.94 -10.64
C GLY A 220 38.73 21.52 -11.79
N ALA A 221 39.36 22.04 -12.84
CA ALA A 221 38.66 22.69 -13.94
C ALA A 221 37.62 21.76 -14.57
N GLY A 222 36.38 22.23 -14.70
CA GLY A 222 35.25 21.43 -15.16
C GLY A 222 34.54 22.03 -16.36
N THR A 223 33.68 21.24 -16.97
CA THR A 223 32.77 21.67 -18.04
C THR A 223 31.40 21.04 -17.87
N THR A 224 30.36 21.69 -18.37
CA THR A 224 29.02 21.09 -18.44
C THR A 224 28.98 19.98 -19.50
N CYS A 225 28.02 19.08 -19.33
CA CYS A 225 27.64 18.03 -20.25
C CYS A 225 26.16 17.71 -20.05
N ALA A 226 25.56 16.97 -20.97
CA ALA A 226 24.19 16.52 -20.85
C ALA A 226 24.02 15.07 -21.30
N THR A 227 22.95 14.45 -20.83
CA THR A 227 22.43 13.12 -21.16
C THR A 227 21.01 13.31 -21.68
N MET A 228 20.68 12.70 -22.81
CA MET A 228 19.37 12.87 -23.46
C MET A 228 18.83 11.55 -23.98
N ASN A 229 17.51 11.37 -23.93
CA ASN A 229 16.82 10.25 -24.57
C ASN A 229 15.43 10.70 -25.10
N THR A 230 14.36 9.95 -24.79
CA THR A 230 12.97 10.25 -25.16
C THR A 230 12.14 10.89 -24.05
N TRP A 231 12.64 10.87 -22.80
CA TRP A 231 12.01 11.53 -21.66
C TRP A 231 12.42 13.01 -21.67
N GLY A 232 13.63 13.33 -21.19
CA GLY A 232 14.16 14.70 -21.29
C GLY A 232 15.66 14.81 -21.58
N THR A 233 16.29 15.85 -21.04
CA THR A 233 17.72 16.16 -21.21
C THR A 233 18.32 16.73 -19.93
N CYS A 234 18.86 15.85 -19.09
CA CYS A 234 19.51 16.23 -17.85
C CYS A 234 20.89 16.86 -18.10
N GLU A 235 21.19 17.97 -17.41
CA GLU A 235 22.53 18.55 -17.36
C GLU A 235 23.38 17.96 -16.22
N GLY A 236 24.69 18.13 -16.32
CA GLY A 236 25.67 17.71 -15.32
C GLY A 236 27.08 18.11 -15.72
N GLU A 237 28.09 17.52 -15.09
CA GLU A 237 29.47 18.00 -15.18
C GLU A 237 30.49 16.93 -15.58
N ARG A 238 31.62 17.40 -16.12
CA ARG A 238 32.86 16.62 -16.26
C ARG A 238 34.04 17.38 -15.67
N VAL A 239 34.80 16.74 -14.79
CA VAL A 239 35.98 17.32 -14.14
C VAL A 239 37.27 16.84 -14.83
N CYS A 240 38.21 17.75 -15.06
CA CYS A 240 39.53 17.48 -15.63
C CYS A 240 40.38 16.74 -14.58
N LEU A 241 40.77 15.49 -14.84
CA LEU A 241 41.67 14.71 -14.00
C LEU A 241 42.98 14.38 -14.74
N ALA A 242 44.00 13.92 -14.01
CA ALA A 242 45.30 13.53 -14.57
C ALA A 242 45.22 12.41 -15.63
N THR A 243 44.09 11.70 -15.72
CA THR A 243 43.79 10.63 -16.67
C THR A 243 42.90 11.06 -17.85
N GLY A 244 42.35 12.29 -17.84
CA GLY A 244 41.32 12.76 -18.79
C GLY A 244 40.15 13.42 -18.06
N LEU A 245 39.09 13.77 -18.81
CA LEU A 245 37.81 14.19 -18.20
C LEU A 245 37.10 12.97 -17.59
N THR A 246 36.33 13.20 -16.52
CA THR A 246 35.39 12.19 -15.99
C THR A 246 34.28 11.85 -17.01
N PRO A 247 33.55 10.74 -16.80
CA PRO A 247 32.19 10.60 -17.32
C PRO A 247 31.32 11.83 -16.97
N CYS A 248 30.21 11.99 -17.69
CA CYS A 248 29.21 12.99 -17.33
C CYS A 248 28.53 12.60 -16.01
N SER A 249 28.35 13.55 -15.09
CA SER A 249 27.61 13.33 -13.83
C SER A 249 26.09 13.48 -13.96
N ALA A 250 25.60 13.86 -15.15
CA ALA A 250 24.17 14.00 -15.40
C ALA A 250 23.46 12.63 -15.27
N PRO A 251 22.31 12.55 -14.58
CA PRO A 251 21.50 11.33 -14.54
C PRO A 251 21.01 10.97 -15.94
N VAL A 252 20.65 9.71 -16.19
CA VAL A 252 20.00 9.33 -17.46
C VAL A 252 18.50 9.59 -17.28
N PRO A 253 17.86 10.48 -18.05
CA PRO A 253 16.47 10.82 -17.81
C PRO A 253 15.55 9.60 -17.93
N SER A 254 14.54 9.53 -17.08
CA SER A 254 13.55 8.45 -17.00
C SER A 254 12.17 9.03 -16.70
N GLN A 255 11.12 8.23 -16.87
CA GLN A 255 9.79 8.62 -16.42
C GLN A 255 9.79 8.96 -14.93
N GLU A 256 9.03 10.00 -14.55
CA GLU A 256 8.85 10.43 -13.16
C GLU A 256 8.47 9.28 -12.22
N GLN A 257 9.08 9.30 -11.04
CA GLN A 257 8.78 8.42 -9.92
C GLN A 257 8.47 9.30 -8.72
N CYS A 258 7.55 8.87 -7.85
CA CYS A 258 7.15 9.65 -6.67
C CYS A 258 8.22 9.54 -5.57
N ASP A 259 9.38 10.18 -5.79
CA ASP A 259 10.55 10.14 -4.92
C ASP A 259 11.18 11.52 -4.63
N LEU A 260 10.50 12.61 -5.03
CA LEU A 260 10.97 14.00 -4.90
C LEU A 260 12.21 14.33 -5.76
N VAL A 261 12.45 13.57 -6.84
CA VAL A 261 13.52 13.83 -7.81
C VAL A 261 12.92 14.16 -9.18
N ASP A 262 13.39 15.25 -9.78
CA ASP A 262 13.22 15.58 -11.21
C ASP A 262 13.97 14.50 -12.04
N ASN A 263 13.25 13.44 -12.41
CA ASN A 263 13.79 12.21 -13.01
C ASN A 263 13.85 12.32 -14.54
N ASP A 264 12.92 13.07 -15.13
CA ASP A 264 12.80 13.36 -16.56
C ASP A 264 13.65 14.58 -16.98
N CYS A 265 13.91 15.51 -16.05
CA CYS A 265 14.69 16.76 -16.22
C CYS A 265 13.98 17.87 -17.01
N ASP A 266 12.65 17.95 -16.92
CA ASP A 266 11.78 19.05 -17.34
C ASP A 266 11.92 20.30 -16.43
N GLY A 267 12.25 20.11 -15.15
CA GLY A 267 12.38 21.17 -14.14
C GLY A 267 11.18 21.31 -13.19
N GLN A 268 10.23 20.38 -13.24
CA GLN A 268 9.20 20.14 -12.22
C GLN A 268 9.63 18.96 -11.33
N THR A 269 8.70 18.27 -10.65
CA THR A 269 8.97 17.13 -9.75
C THR A 269 7.65 16.40 -9.44
N ASP A 270 7.62 15.08 -9.64
CA ASP A 270 6.49 14.18 -9.36
C ASP A 270 5.16 14.46 -10.12
N GLU A 271 5.12 15.37 -11.11
CA GLU A 271 3.85 15.87 -11.67
C GLU A 271 3.09 14.88 -12.56
N ASP A 272 3.80 14.13 -13.42
CA ASP A 272 3.19 13.26 -14.45
C ASP A 272 2.56 11.95 -13.88
N LEU A 273 2.60 11.79 -12.54
CA LEU A 273 1.96 10.68 -11.81
C LEU A 273 0.46 10.92 -11.53
N SER A 274 0.02 12.19 -11.56
CA SER A 274 -1.31 12.64 -11.14
C SER A 274 -2.42 12.23 -12.12
N GLY A 275 -3.09 11.11 -11.83
CA GLY A 275 -4.17 10.58 -12.68
C GLY A 275 -3.99 9.13 -13.11
N THR A 276 -2.90 8.48 -12.69
CA THR A 276 -2.72 7.04 -12.88
C THR A 276 -3.74 6.27 -12.02
N GLY A 277 -4.48 5.34 -12.62
CA GLY A 277 -5.41 4.47 -11.91
C GLY A 277 -4.68 3.48 -11.00
N CYS A 278 -5.22 3.23 -9.82
CA CYS A 278 -4.70 2.29 -8.84
C CYS A 278 -5.83 1.50 -8.17
N LEU A 279 -5.49 0.47 -7.40
CA LEU A 279 -6.45 -0.30 -6.62
C LEU A 279 -6.16 -0.13 -5.13
N VAL A 280 -7.18 0.28 -4.37
CA VAL A 280 -7.19 0.21 -2.91
C VAL A 280 -7.63 -1.19 -2.55
N THR A 281 -6.73 -1.99 -1.98
CA THR A 281 -6.98 -3.41 -1.66
C THR A 281 -7.21 -3.61 -0.16
N SER A 282 -8.08 -4.55 0.20
CA SER A 282 -8.26 -5.04 1.57
C SER A 282 -8.45 -6.56 1.55
N LEU A 283 -8.82 -7.18 2.68
CA LEU A 283 -9.21 -8.58 2.72
C LEU A 283 -10.51 -8.87 1.92
N HIS A 284 -11.33 -7.85 1.67
CA HIS A 284 -12.65 -7.99 1.05
C HIS A 284 -12.60 -7.84 -0.48
N GLY A 285 -11.80 -6.91 -1.01
CA GLY A 285 -11.82 -6.60 -2.44
C GLY A 285 -10.77 -5.57 -2.88
N ALA A 286 -11.00 -4.96 -4.05
CA ALA A 286 -10.01 -4.13 -4.75
C ALA A 286 -10.65 -2.93 -5.48
N CYS A 287 -10.97 -1.87 -4.74
CA CYS A 287 -11.66 -0.70 -5.30
C CYS A 287 -10.76 0.19 -6.15
N PRO A 288 -11.25 0.73 -7.29
CA PRO A 288 -10.51 1.68 -8.10
C PRO A 288 -10.32 3.02 -7.38
N GLY A 289 -9.08 3.52 -7.44
CA GLY A 289 -8.65 4.81 -6.92
C GLY A 289 -7.74 5.56 -7.90
N THR A 290 -7.31 6.74 -7.50
CA THR A 290 -6.33 7.58 -8.23
C THR A 290 -5.05 7.72 -7.43
N LEU A 291 -3.90 7.63 -8.09
CA LEU A 291 -2.60 7.92 -7.47
C LEU A 291 -2.42 9.43 -7.28
N GLU A 292 -2.10 9.83 -6.04
CA GLU A 292 -1.60 11.17 -5.69
C GLU A 292 -0.23 11.01 -5.01
N CYS A 293 0.79 11.74 -5.49
CA CYS A 293 2.11 11.74 -4.87
C CYS A 293 2.12 12.68 -3.66
N THR A 294 2.30 12.13 -2.46
CA THR A 294 2.32 12.93 -1.22
C THR A 294 3.66 12.78 -0.52
N ALA A 295 4.51 13.80 -0.65
CA ALA A 295 5.81 13.90 0.02
C ALA A 295 6.76 12.71 -0.23
N GLY A 296 6.96 12.33 -1.50
CA GLY A 296 7.84 11.22 -1.87
C GLY A 296 7.27 9.84 -1.55
N LYS A 297 5.94 9.73 -1.44
CA LYS A 297 5.23 8.46 -1.37
C LYS A 297 3.98 8.48 -2.23
N ALA A 298 3.87 7.50 -3.12
CA ALA A 298 2.68 7.26 -3.92
C ALA A 298 1.54 6.76 -3.01
N VAL A 299 0.42 7.49 -2.98
CA VAL A 299 -0.78 7.13 -2.20
C VAL A 299 -1.93 6.89 -3.16
N CYS A 300 -2.60 5.73 -3.06
CA CYS A 300 -3.82 5.45 -3.79
C CYS A 300 -5.03 5.99 -3.02
N LEU A 301 -5.82 6.87 -3.65
CA LEU A 301 -7.04 7.46 -3.09
C LEU A 301 -8.28 6.90 -3.80
N GLY A 302 -9.06 6.08 -3.09
CA GLY A 302 -10.29 5.44 -3.58
C GLY A 302 -11.26 5.07 -2.45
N LYS A 303 -12.34 4.35 -2.76
CA LYS A 303 -13.18 3.67 -1.74
C LYS A 303 -12.32 2.59 -1.07
N GLU A 304 -12.50 2.38 0.23
CA GLU A 304 -11.81 1.31 0.97
C GLU A 304 -12.73 0.08 0.99
N PRO A 305 -12.38 -1.02 0.29
CA PRO A 305 -13.29 -2.15 0.08
C PRO A 305 -13.62 -2.88 1.38
N LYS A 306 -14.90 -3.17 1.58
CA LYS A 306 -15.50 -3.73 2.80
C LYS A 306 -16.58 -4.72 2.42
N ALA A 307 -16.77 -5.77 3.24
CA ALA A 307 -17.89 -6.69 3.10
C ALA A 307 -19.22 -5.93 2.96
N GLU A 308 -20.09 -6.44 2.09
CA GLU A 308 -21.35 -5.80 1.72
C GLU A 308 -22.30 -5.54 2.89
N VAL A 309 -23.07 -4.46 2.74
CA VAL A 309 -23.97 -3.94 3.78
C VAL A 309 -25.23 -3.35 3.16
N CYS A 310 -26.24 -4.20 2.89
CA CYS A 310 -27.52 -3.88 2.24
C CYS A 310 -27.93 -2.40 2.22
N ASP A 311 -27.42 -1.65 1.24
CA ASP A 311 -27.66 -0.21 1.05
C ASP A 311 -27.72 0.23 -0.42
N GLY A 312 -27.48 -0.68 -1.36
CA GLY A 312 -27.54 -0.42 -2.81
C GLY A 312 -26.28 0.21 -3.38
N GLU A 313 -25.18 0.27 -2.62
CA GLU A 313 -23.84 0.52 -3.17
C GLU A 313 -23.10 -0.80 -3.45
N ASP A 314 -22.03 -0.69 -4.24
CA ASP A 314 -20.99 -1.70 -4.42
C ASP A 314 -19.89 -1.33 -3.41
N ASN A 315 -19.65 -2.17 -2.38
CA ASN A 315 -18.83 -1.85 -1.21
C ASN A 315 -17.48 -2.59 -1.16
N ASP A 316 -17.36 -3.78 -1.75
CA ASP A 316 -16.08 -4.48 -1.94
C ASP A 316 -15.43 -4.25 -3.33
N CYS A 317 -16.19 -3.71 -4.29
CA CYS A 317 -15.80 -3.41 -5.66
C CYS A 317 -15.64 -4.61 -6.62
N ASP A 318 -16.34 -5.74 -6.40
CA ASP A 318 -16.43 -6.83 -7.39
C ASP A 318 -17.30 -6.50 -8.63
N GLY A 319 -18.18 -5.48 -8.53
CA GLY A 319 -19.07 -5.03 -9.59
C GLY A 319 -20.52 -5.53 -9.50
N GLN A 320 -20.87 -6.22 -8.43
CA GLN A 320 -22.23 -6.51 -7.98
C GLN A 320 -22.67 -5.48 -6.92
N ASN A 321 -23.87 -5.65 -6.36
CA ASN A 321 -24.44 -4.79 -5.32
C ASN A 321 -25.15 -5.69 -4.32
N ASP A 322 -24.81 -5.56 -3.03
CA ASP A 322 -25.44 -6.31 -1.93
C ASP A 322 -25.49 -7.85 -2.16
N GLU A 323 -24.48 -8.46 -2.79
CA GLU A 323 -24.49 -9.91 -3.04
C GLU A 323 -24.34 -10.73 -1.74
N GLY A 324 -24.85 -11.96 -1.76
CA GLY A 324 -24.96 -12.79 -0.54
C GLY A 324 -26.11 -12.38 0.40
N PHE A 325 -26.75 -11.22 0.21
CA PHE A 325 -28.06 -10.93 0.81
C PHE A 325 -29.19 -11.68 0.08
N PRO A 326 -30.34 -11.94 0.73
CA PRO A 326 -31.47 -12.56 0.08
C PRO A 326 -32.08 -11.68 -1.02
N ASP A 327 -32.42 -12.32 -2.15
CA ASP A 327 -33.21 -11.80 -3.26
C ASP A 327 -34.31 -12.84 -3.53
N THR A 328 -35.54 -12.52 -3.11
CA THR A 328 -36.66 -13.45 -3.07
C THR A 328 -37.33 -13.61 -4.45
N ASP A 329 -37.77 -12.53 -5.11
CA ASP A 329 -38.46 -12.59 -6.42
C ASP A 329 -37.52 -12.75 -7.64
N LYS A 330 -36.26 -12.34 -7.52
CA LYS A 330 -35.20 -12.37 -8.56
C LYS A 330 -35.37 -11.33 -9.68
N ASP A 331 -35.87 -10.15 -9.33
CA ASP A 331 -35.76 -8.88 -10.07
C ASP A 331 -34.30 -8.38 -10.14
N GLY A 332 -33.52 -8.60 -9.08
CA GLY A 332 -32.12 -8.18 -8.95
C GLY A 332 -31.88 -7.04 -7.94
N ALA A 333 -32.80 -6.84 -6.99
CA ALA A 333 -32.58 -6.07 -5.77
C ALA A 333 -32.57 -7.02 -4.55
N ALA A 334 -31.88 -6.65 -3.47
CA ALA A 334 -31.90 -7.42 -2.23
C ALA A 334 -33.12 -7.04 -1.36
N ASP A 335 -33.76 -8.05 -0.76
CA ASP A 335 -34.95 -8.02 0.12
C ASP A 335 -35.03 -6.82 1.09
N CYS A 336 -33.87 -6.36 1.55
CA CYS A 336 -33.70 -5.33 2.58
C CYS A 336 -33.71 -3.89 2.05
N LEU A 337 -33.61 -3.67 0.73
CA LEU A 337 -33.90 -2.40 0.06
C LEU A 337 -35.39 -2.24 -0.28
N GLU A 338 -36.12 -3.35 -0.27
CA GLU A 338 -37.42 -3.49 -0.88
C GLU A 338 -38.59 -3.26 0.08
N ASN A 339 -39.80 -3.33 -0.49
CA ASN A 339 -41.05 -3.13 0.23
C ASN A 339 -42.14 -4.10 -0.27
N ASP A 340 -41.80 -5.07 -1.12
CA ASP A 340 -42.69 -5.95 -1.92
C ASP A 340 -41.84 -7.17 -2.38
N LYS A 341 -41.20 -7.88 -1.43
CA LYS A 341 -40.01 -8.76 -1.67
C LYS A 341 -40.21 -9.92 -2.63
N ASP A 342 -41.43 -10.43 -2.74
CA ASP A 342 -41.77 -11.62 -3.52
C ASP A 342 -42.35 -11.27 -4.90
N GLY A 343 -42.45 -9.97 -5.22
CA GLY A 343 -42.95 -9.46 -6.50
C GLY A 343 -44.45 -9.66 -6.72
N ASP A 344 -45.20 -10.00 -5.66
CA ASP A 344 -46.66 -10.19 -5.65
C ASP A 344 -47.42 -8.95 -6.12
N GLY A 345 -46.98 -7.76 -5.67
CA GLY A 345 -47.66 -6.48 -5.84
C GLY A 345 -48.47 -6.02 -4.61
N ILE A 346 -48.35 -6.72 -3.48
CA ILE A 346 -48.81 -6.33 -2.15
C ILE A 346 -47.58 -6.09 -1.27
N ALA A 347 -47.36 -4.83 -0.91
CA ALA A 347 -46.19 -4.45 -0.11
C ALA A 347 -46.17 -5.10 1.30
N ASP A 348 -45.01 -5.62 1.75
CA ASP A 348 -44.75 -6.45 2.95
C ASP A 348 -45.63 -6.15 4.19
N PHE A 349 -45.88 -4.87 4.46
CA PHE A 349 -46.59 -4.39 5.65
C PHE A 349 -48.13 -4.44 5.52
N GLN A 350 -48.63 -4.91 4.37
CA GLN A 350 -50.03 -5.22 4.05
C GLN A 350 -50.20 -6.65 3.56
N ASP A 351 -49.10 -7.37 3.42
CA ASP A 351 -49.01 -8.75 2.97
C ASP A 351 -49.10 -9.71 4.17
N ASN A 352 -49.74 -10.87 3.96
CA ASN A 352 -49.77 -11.97 4.91
C ASN A 352 -48.78 -13.10 4.60
N CYS A 353 -48.06 -13.06 3.47
CA CYS A 353 -46.89 -13.90 3.17
C CYS A 353 -45.71 -13.11 2.56
N PRO A 354 -45.02 -12.22 3.32
CA PRO A 354 -44.01 -11.26 2.82
C PRO A 354 -42.72 -11.79 2.15
N VAL A 355 -42.68 -13.06 1.76
CA VAL A 355 -41.60 -13.75 1.03
C VAL A 355 -42.12 -14.89 0.11
N ASP A 356 -43.43 -15.13 -0.01
CA ASP A 356 -44.02 -16.31 -0.69
C ASP A 356 -45.24 -15.94 -1.57
N PHE A 357 -44.95 -15.47 -2.79
CA PHE A 357 -45.88 -14.97 -3.83
C PHE A 357 -47.35 -15.42 -3.72
N ASN A 358 -48.23 -14.60 -3.13
CA ASN A 358 -49.62 -14.98 -2.86
C ASN A 358 -50.77 -14.02 -3.31
N PRO A 359 -50.84 -13.43 -4.54
CA PRO A 359 -51.61 -12.19 -4.86
C PRO A 359 -53.15 -12.21 -4.69
N THR A 360 -53.68 -13.32 -4.20
CA THR A 360 -55.03 -13.46 -3.66
C THR A 360 -55.19 -13.02 -2.20
N GLN A 361 -54.11 -12.99 -1.39
CA GLN A 361 -54.13 -12.72 0.05
C GLN A 361 -55.21 -13.59 0.73
N LYS A 362 -55.09 -14.91 0.53
CA LYS A 362 -55.97 -15.90 1.18
C LYS A 362 -55.43 -16.14 2.58
N ASP A 363 -56.37 -16.27 3.49
CA ASP A 363 -56.22 -16.39 4.94
C ASP A 363 -57.50 -17.15 5.35
N THR A 364 -57.34 -18.37 5.85
CA THR A 364 -58.44 -19.35 5.99
C THR A 364 -58.88 -19.51 7.44
N ASP A 365 -57.98 -19.41 8.42
CA ASP A 365 -58.27 -19.43 9.86
C ASP A 365 -58.47 -18.02 10.48
N PHE A 366 -57.86 -16.97 9.90
CA PHE A 366 -57.77 -15.57 10.35
C PHE A 366 -56.71 -15.21 11.42
N ASP A 367 -55.57 -15.92 11.48
CA ASP A 367 -54.42 -15.61 12.36
C ASP A 367 -53.47 -14.51 11.83
N ASN A 368 -53.57 -14.16 10.54
CA ASN A 368 -52.79 -13.17 9.77
C ASN A 368 -51.47 -13.68 9.11
N PHE A 369 -51.18 -14.98 9.09
CA PHE A 369 -50.44 -15.62 7.98
C PHE A 369 -51.39 -15.86 6.80
N GLY A 370 -50.96 -16.61 5.77
CA GLY A 370 -51.76 -16.88 4.59
C GLY A 370 -51.41 -18.17 3.87
N ASP A 371 -52.34 -18.66 3.04
CA ASP A 371 -52.33 -20.00 2.43
C ASP A 371 -51.20 -20.31 1.40
N ALA A 372 -50.10 -19.56 1.45
CA ALA A 372 -48.88 -19.79 0.68
C ALA A 372 -47.63 -19.97 1.57
N CYS A 373 -47.69 -19.48 2.81
CA CYS A 373 -46.59 -19.46 3.78
C CYS A 373 -46.98 -19.94 5.18
N ASP A 374 -48.29 -20.08 5.45
CA ASP A 374 -48.76 -20.88 6.58
C ASP A 374 -48.41 -22.36 6.34
N ALA A 375 -48.28 -23.09 7.43
CA ALA A 375 -48.04 -24.53 7.44
C ALA A 375 -49.25 -25.33 7.95
N ASP A 376 -50.31 -24.66 8.43
CA ASP A 376 -51.53 -25.22 9.02
C ASP A 376 -52.71 -24.31 8.62
N ASP A 377 -53.15 -24.39 7.35
CA ASP A 377 -54.08 -23.45 6.68
C ASP A 377 -55.37 -23.14 7.47
N ASP A 378 -55.81 -24.03 8.36
CA ASP A 378 -57.03 -23.88 9.14
C ASP A 378 -56.89 -23.98 10.67
N ASN A 379 -55.63 -24.05 11.15
CA ASN A 379 -55.20 -23.90 12.55
C ASN A 379 -55.83 -24.94 13.50
N ASP A 380 -55.75 -26.21 13.13
CA ASP A 380 -56.11 -27.35 14.00
C ASP A 380 -54.92 -28.07 14.66
N GLN A 381 -53.69 -27.57 14.40
CA GLN A 381 -52.38 -28.06 14.87
C GLN A 381 -51.82 -29.24 14.04
N SER A 382 -52.27 -29.38 12.79
CA SER A 382 -51.87 -30.42 11.84
C SER A 382 -51.23 -29.78 10.61
N PRO A 383 -50.01 -30.16 10.18
CA PRO A 383 -49.37 -29.50 9.05
C PRO A 383 -49.95 -29.93 7.69
N ASP A 384 -50.06 -28.99 6.76
CA ASP A 384 -50.58 -29.13 5.38
C ASP A 384 -49.98 -30.29 4.56
N SER A 385 -48.78 -30.77 4.91
CA SER A 385 -48.14 -31.91 4.26
C SER A 385 -48.74 -33.27 4.64
N ASP A 386 -49.31 -33.32 5.84
CA ASP A 386 -49.78 -34.54 6.51
C ASP A 386 -51.32 -34.55 6.55
N ASP A 387 -51.94 -33.38 6.40
CA ASP A 387 -53.38 -33.19 6.34
C ASP A 387 -54.01 -33.56 4.97
N CYS A 388 -55.17 -34.22 5.01
CA CYS A 388 -55.87 -34.73 3.83
C CYS A 388 -57.02 -33.82 3.33
N ALA A 389 -57.40 -32.81 4.11
CA ALA A 389 -58.30 -31.74 3.70
C ALA A 389 -57.97 -30.42 4.44
N PRO A 390 -56.83 -29.74 4.12
CA PRO A 390 -56.26 -28.65 4.92
C PRO A 390 -57.07 -27.34 5.00
N GLN A 391 -58.37 -27.35 4.72
CA GLN A 391 -59.25 -26.17 4.79
C GLN A 391 -60.63 -26.52 5.41
N ASP A 392 -60.70 -27.54 6.30
CA ASP A 392 -61.87 -27.87 7.12
C ASP A 392 -61.57 -28.50 8.52
N ALA A 393 -60.58 -27.99 9.28
CA ALA A 393 -60.37 -28.00 10.74
C ALA A 393 -61.25 -28.98 11.57
N LYS A 394 -61.13 -30.29 11.31
CA LYS A 394 -62.02 -31.43 11.72
C LYS A 394 -61.67 -32.70 10.92
N VAL A 395 -60.86 -32.60 9.86
CA VAL A 395 -60.52 -33.68 8.94
C VAL A 395 -58.99 -33.70 8.85
N HIS A 396 -58.35 -34.21 9.90
CA HIS A 396 -56.94 -33.94 10.19
C HIS A 396 -56.24 -35.09 10.93
N PRO A 397 -54.91 -35.23 10.82
CA PRO A 397 -54.07 -36.13 11.59
C PRO A 397 -54.53 -36.32 13.06
N GLY A 398 -55.13 -37.48 13.34
CA GLY A 398 -55.56 -37.87 14.68
C GLY A 398 -56.87 -37.26 15.19
N ALA A 399 -57.73 -36.75 14.30
CA ALA A 399 -59.11 -36.38 14.63
C ALA A 399 -59.94 -37.56 15.18
N ASP A 400 -61.04 -37.27 15.90
CA ASP A 400 -62.03 -38.28 16.30
C ASP A 400 -62.77 -38.81 15.05
N GLU A 401 -62.39 -40.01 14.58
CA GLU A 401 -63.09 -40.74 13.51
C GLU A 401 -64.61 -40.83 13.77
N VAL A 402 -65.41 -40.60 12.73
CA VAL A 402 -66.88 -40.58 12.81
C VAL A 402 -67.48 -41.55 11.80
N CYS A 403 -68.17 -42.57 12.30
CA CYS A 403 -68.87 -43.62 11.52
C CYS A 403 -69.93 -43.00 10.57
N ASP A 404 -69.48 -42.55 9.40
CA ASP A 404 -70.15 -41.68 8.41
C ASP A 404 -69.72 -42.00 6.95
N GLY A 405 -68.58 -42.67 6.74
CA GLY A 405 -68.07 -43.11 5.44
C GLY A 405 -67.05 -42.18 4.81
N LYS A 406 -66.21 -41.52 5.61
CA LYS A 406 -65.04 -40.73 5.18
C LYS A 406 -63.77 -41.17 5.91
N ASP A 407 -62.66 -40.83 5.30
CA ASP A 407 -61.36 -40.66 5.97
C ASP A 407 -61.44 -39.30 6.69
N ASN A 408 -61.32 -39.30 8.01
CA ASN A 408 -61.59 -38.16 8.86
C ASN A 408 -60.43 -37.86 9.83
N ASP A 409 -59.54 -38.83 10.10
CA ASP A 409 -58.24 -38.62 10.78
C ASP A 409 -57.02 -38.55 9.83
N CYS A 410 -57.24 -38.69 8.52
CA CYS A 410 -56.26 -38.66 7.43
C CYS A 410 -55.27 -39.85 7.31
N ASN A 411 -55.49 -40.96 8.02
CA ASN A 411 -54.60 -42.13 7.97
C ASN A 411 -54.73 -43.03 6.69
N LEU A 412 -55.58 -42.64 5.72
CA LEU A 412 -55.92 -43.38 4.48
C LEU A 412 -56.81 -44.62 4.65
N LEU A 413 -57.43 -44.79 5.82
CA LEU A 413 -58.54 -45.71 6.04
C LEU A 413 -59.88 -44.95 6.00
N VAL A 414 -60.95 -45.55 6.53
CA VAL A 414 -62.32 -44.99 6.59
C VAL A 414 -63.06 -45.65 7.77
N ASP A 415 -63.68 -44.84 8.62
CA ASP A 415 -64.45 -45.27 9.80
C ASP A 415 -63.66 -46.19 10.76
N GLU A 416 -62.34 -46.07 10.89
CA GLU A 416 -61.51 -46.83 11.85
C GLU A 416 -61.60 -46.29 13.28
N GLY A 417 -60.94 -46.98 14.22
CA GLY A 417 -61.34 -46.98 15.62
C GLY A 417 -62.67 -47.72 15.86
N TYR A 418 -63.64 -47.63 14.94
CA TYR A 418 -64.79 -48.55 14.90
C TYR A 418 -64.30 -49.93 14.44
N PRO A 419 -64.54 -50.99 15.23
CA PRO A 419 -64.10 -52.34 14.89
C PRO A 419 -64.80 -52.87 13.63
N ASP A 420 -64.16 -53.84 12.99
CA ASP A 420 -64.66 -54.72 11.92
C ASP A 420 -64.22 -56.13 12.37
N SER A 421 -64.99 -56.72 13.28
CA SER A 421 -64.52 -57.81 14.13
C SER A 421 -64.37 -59.15 13.40
N ASP A 422 -65.06 -59.35 12.27
CA ASP A 422 -64.92 -60.54 11.42
C ASP A 422 -64.09 -60.30 10.13
N THR A 423 -63.84 -59.04 9.76
CA THR A 423 -63.15 -58.58 8.55
C THR A 423 -63.88 -58.83 7.21
N ASP A 424 -65.22 -58.91 7.23
CA ASP A 424 -66.09 -58.92 6.03
C ASP A 424 -66.04 -57.58 5.25
N GLY A 425 -65.72 -56.48 5.95
CA GLY A 425 -65.63 -55.12 5.38
C GLY A 425 -66.79 -54.20 5.78
N TRP A 426 -67.53 -54.54 6.84
CA TRP A 426 -68.51 -53.66 7.48
C TRP A 426 -68.10 -53.44 8.94
N LYS A 427 -67.91 -52.18 9.33
CA LYS A 427 -67.65 -51.85 10.73
C LYS A 427 -68.85 -52.24 11.60
N ASN A 428 -68.60 -52.74 12.81
CA ASN A 428 -69.59 -53.16 13.81
C ASN A 428 -70.67 -52.09 14.12
N CYS A 429 -70.41 -50.80 13.88
CA CYS A 429 -71.46 -49.77 13.96
C CYS A 429 -72.61 -49.96 12.94
N MET A 430 -72.46 -50.86 11.95
CA MET A 430 -73.48 -51.29 10.98
C MET A 430 -73.73 -52.81 10.92
N ASP A 431 -72.87 -53.67 11.46
CA ASP A 431 -73.04 -55.13 11.35
C ASP A 431 -74.05 -55.71 12.37
N PRO A 432 -74.64 -56.91 12.13
CA PRO A 432 -75.52 -57.59 13.09
C PRO A 432 -75.05 -58.99 13.55
N ASP A 433 -73.79 -59.38 13.33
CA ASP A 433 -73.17 -60.64 13.79
C ASP A 433 -71.64 -60.41 13.98
N ASP A 434 -71.29 -59.35 14.72
CA ASP A 434 -69.99 -58.61 14.76
C ASP A 434 -68.69 -59.42 14.52
N ASP A 435 -68.50 -60.61 15.12
CA ASP A 435 -67.28 -61.43 14.98
C ASP A 435 -67.43 -62.71 14.11
N ASN A 436 -68.65 -62.98 13.61
CA ASN A 436 -69.01 -64.09 12.74
C ASN A 436 -68.61 -65.50 13.26
N ASP A 437 -68.50 -65.69 14.58
CA ASP A 437 -68.48 -67.02 15.22
C ASP A 437 -69.75 -67.83 14.85
N GLY A 438 -70.86 -67.11 14.66
CA GLY A 438 -72.21 -67.63 14.42
C GLY A 438 -73.18 -67.43 15.60
N THR A 439 -72.78 -66.64 16.60
CA THR A 439 -73.54 -66.28 17.81
C THR A 439 -73.79 -64.77 17.85
N PRO A 440 -74.95 -64.29 17.35
CA PRO A 440 -75.23 -62.86 17.26
C PRO A 440 -75.11 -62.14 18.60
N ASP A 441 -74.51 -60.96 18.58
CA ASP A 441 -74.09 -60.06 19.67
C ASP A 441 -75.02 -59.99 20.88
N ALA A 442 -76.34 -60.11 20.68
CA ALA A 442 -77.33 -60.20 21.76
C ALA A 442 -77.31 -61.53 22.58
N ALA A 443 -76.40 -62.46 22.28
CA ALA A 443 -76.27 -63.78 22.91
C ALA A 443 -74.85 -64.15 23.36
N ASP A 444 -73.82 -63.42 22.93
CA ASP A 444 -72.42 -63.68 23.31
C ASP A 444 -71.99 -62.94 24.60
N CYS A 445 -70.83 -63.29 25.16
CA CYS A 445 -70.23 -62.64 26.32
C CYS A 445 -69.17 -61.59 25.94
N GLN A 446 -68.50 -61.74 24.79
CA GLN A 446 -67.63 -60.73 24.15
C GLN A 446 -67.91 -60.71 22.63
N PRO A 447 -68.98 -60.03 22.17
CA PRO A 447 -69.46 -60.05 20.77
C PRO A 447 -68.48 -59.65 19.65
N THR A 448 -67.26 -59.24 19.99
CA THR A 448 -66.26 -58.67 19.10
C THR A 448 -64.97 -59.52 19.09
N ASP A 449 -65.00 -60.71 19.68
CA ASP A 449 -63.85 -61.57 19.97
C ASP A 449 -64.22 -63.05 19.71
N PRO A 450 -63.93 -63.60 18.51
CA PRO A 450 -64.34 -64.95 18.12
C PRO A 450 -63.53 -66.07 18.81
N LEU A 451 -62.76 -65.72 19.85
CA LEU A 451 -62.12 -66.66 20.78
C LEU A 451 -62.76 -66.65 22.17
N SER A 452 -63.54 -65.63 22.54
CA SER A 452 -64.11 -65.43 23.89
C SER A 452 -65.59 -65.84 23.98
N PHE A 453 -65.91 -67.01 23.42
CA PHE A 453 -67.25 -67.61 23.40
C PHE A 453 -67.43 -68.69 24.51
N PRO A 454 -68.67 -69.02 24.92
CA PRO A 454 -68.92 -69.95 26.03
C PRO A 454 -68.27 -71.34 25.91
N GLY A 455 -67.16 -71.56 26.64
CA GLY A 455 -66.37 -72.79 26.66
C GLY A 455 -65.06 -72.79 25.85
N ALA A 456 -64.41 -71.63 25.69
CA ALA A 456 -63.05 -71.45 25.15
C ALA A 456 -61.90 -71.89 26.11
N LYS A 457 -60.81 -71.11 26.25
CA LYS A 457 -59.61 -71.44 27.06
C LYS A 457 -58.67 -70.24 27.33
N GLU A 458 -58.61 -69.83 28.59
CA GLU A 458 -57.95 -68.61 29.14
C GLU A 458 -56.53 -68.26 28.66
N THR A 459 -56.29 -66.95 28.47
CA THR A 459 -54.99 -66.34 28.19
C THR A 459 -54.46 -65.51 29.38
N CYS A 460 -53.69 -64.44 29.14
CA CYS A 460 -53.16 -63.49 30.14
C CYS A 460 -53.52 -62.10 29.61
N ASP A 461 -54.83 -61.84 29.54
CA ASP A 461 -55.39 -60.64 28.89
C ASP A 461 -56.49 -59.97 29.74
N GLY A 462 -56.61 -60.34 31.02
CA GLY A 462 -57.56 -59.78 31.97
C GLY A 462 -59.02 -60.15 31.69
N LYS A 463 -59.27 -61.19 30.88
CA LYS A 463 -60.60 -61.59 30.41
C LYS A 463 -61.05 -62.95 30.98
N ASP A 464 -62.36 -63.16 30.83
CA ASP A 464 -63.10 -64.40 31.11
C ASP A 464 -63.40 -65.03 29.73
N ASN A 465 -62.40 -65.67 29.11
CA ASN A 465 -62.48 -66.11 27.71
C ASN A 465 -63.50 -67.26 27.54
N ASP A 466 -63.64 -68.18 28.50
CA ASP A 466 -64.63 -69.27 28.44
C ASP A 466 -66.04 -68.91 28.99
N CYS A 467 -66.21 -67.68 29.48
CA CYS A 467 -67.43 -67.10 30.06
C CYS A 467 -67.94 -67.81 31.35
N ASP A 468 -67.06 -68.37 32.20
CA ASP A 468 -67.40 -69.00 33.50
C ASP A 468 -67.14 -68.16 34.77
N THR A 469 -66.47 -67.00 34.63
CA THR A 469 -66.25 -65.90 35.61
C THR A 469 -65.05 -65.96 36.57
N ASP A 470 -64.12 -66.89 36.39
CA ASP A 470 -62.72 -66.74 36.87
C ASP A 470 -61.85 -66.10 35.72
N VAL A 471 -60.61 -65.64 36.00
CA VAL A 471 -59.76 -64.85 35.05
C VAL A 471 -58.27 -65.15 35.24
N ASP A 472 -57.50 -65.26 34.14
CA ASP A 472 -56.03 -65.30 34.03
C ASP A 472 -55.26 -66.29 34.98
N GLU A 473 -55.76 -67.50 35.26
CA GLU A 473 -55.16 -68.35 36.31
C GLU A 473 -53.90 -69.15 35.91
N GLY A 474 -52.71 -68.51 35.88
CA GLY A 474 -51.46 -69.29 35.74
C GLY A 474 -50.08 -68.64 35.63
N PHE A 475 -49.90 -67.32 35.82
CA PHE A 475 -48.72 -66.59 35.30
C PHE A 475 -47.68 -66.13 36.36
N SER A 476 -46.64 -65.43 35.90
CA SER A 476 -45.46 -64.95 36.68
C SER A 476 -45.74 -63.64 37.43
N ASP A 477 -44.97 -63.35 38.49
CA ASP A 477 -45.12 -62.23 39.45
C ASP A 477 -43.69 -61.80 39.91
N LEU A 478 -43.28 -60.57 39.59
CA LEU A 478 -41.90 -60.06 39.69
C LEU A 478 -41.58 -59.36 41.03
N ASP A 479 -42.41 -58.41 41.48
CA ASP A 479 -42.20 -57.68 42.75
C ASP A 479 -42.69 -58.49 43.98
N GLY A 480 -43.68 -59.36 43.79
CA GLY A 480 -44.32 -60.18 44.82
C GLY A 480 -45.66 -59.68 45.37
N ASP A 481 -46.31 -58.69 44.73
CA ASP A 481 -47.61 -58.12 45.10
C ASP A 481 -48.77 -59.13 44.99
N SER A 482 -48.63 -60.16 44.14
CA SER A 482 -49.65 -61.16 43.74
C SER A 482 -50.62 -60.75 42.63
N LYS A 483 -50.37 -59.65 41.90
CA LYS A 483 -50.73 -59.52 40.48
C LYS A 483 -49.67 -60.22 39.61
N PRO A 484 -50.01 -60.77 38.43
CA PRO A 484 -49.02 -61.26 37.50
C PRO A 484 -48.46 -60.15 36.60
N ASP A 485 -47.22 -60.29 36.12
CA ASP A 485 -46.50 -59.29 35.31
C ASP A 485 -47.30 -58.77 34.10
N CYS A 486 -48.15 -59.61 33.48
CA CYS A 486 -48.98 -59.24 32.32
C CYS A 486 -50.15 -58.30 32.67
N ALA A 487 -50.46 -58.15 33.96
CA ALA A 487 -51.60 -57.41 34.49
C ALA A 487 -51.20 -56.52 35.69
N ASP A 488 -49.91 -56.26 35.88
CA ASP A 488 -49.42 -55.27 36.83
C ASP A 488 -49.14 -53.93 36.15
N SER A 489 -49.38 -52.84 36.87
CA SER A 489 -49.18 -51.46 36.43
C SER A 489 -47.87 -50.84 36.93
N ASP A 490 -47.17 -51.50 37.87
CA ASP A 490 -45.93 -51.08 38.53
C ASP A 490 -45.09 -52.37 38.70
N MET A 491 -44.37 -52.77 37.64
CA MET A 491 -43.80 -54.12 37.52
C MET A 491 -42.61 -54.42 38.44
N ASP A 492 -41.93 -53.40 38.97
CA ASP A 492 -40.77 -53.57 39.85
C ASP A 492 -40.90 -52.91 41.23
N GLY A 493 -41.98 -52.15 41.48
CA GLY A 493 -42.37 -51.65 42.79
C GLY A 493 -41.67 -50.36 43.22
N ASP A 494 -41.14 -49.56 42.28
CA ASP A 494 -40.46 -48.29 42.56
C ASP A 494 -41.45 -47.14 42.90
N GLY A 495 -42.69 -47.22 42.42
CA GLY A 495 -43.76 -46.25 42.61
C GLY A 495 -44.08 -45.31 41.43
N LYS A 496 -43.47 -45.53 40.26
CA LYS A 496 -43.96 -45.09 38.94
C LYS A 496 -44.95 -46.13 38.40
N LEU A 497 -45.51 -45.89 37.22
CA LEU A 497 -46.34 -46.89 36.52
C LEU A 497 -45.68 -47.17 35.18
N ASN A 498 -45.74 -48.41 34.68
CA ASN A 498 -45.08 -48.86 33.43
C ASN A 498 -45.34 -47.96 32.19
N GLU A 499 -46.44 -47.18 32.22
CA GLU A 499 -46.87 -46.23 31.18
C GLU A 499 -46.22 -44.83 31.27
N VAL A 500 -45.55 -44.53 32.38
CA VAL A 500 -44.85 -43.27 32.69
C VAL A 500 -43.53 -43.54 33.45
N ASP A 501 -42.92 -44.67 33.11
CA ASP A 501 -41.69 -45.20 33.69
C ASP A 501 -40.68 -45.42 32.55
N ASN A 502 -39.54 -44.73 32.59
CA ASN A 502 -38.45 -44.85 31.62
C ASN A 502 -37.57 -46.09 31.84
N CYS A 503 -37.70 -46.78 32.97
CA CYS A 503 -37.08 -48.08 33.24
C CYS A 503 -38.05 -49.12 33.86
N PRO A 504 -39.12 -49.59 33.17
CA PRO A 504 -40.20 -50.45 33.71
C PRO A 504 -39.85 -51.85 34.26
N LYS A 505 -38.57 -52.13 34.51
CA LYS A 505 -38.01 -53.38 35.05
C LYS A 505 -36.80 -53.15 35.98
N THR A 506 -36.40 -51.89 36.20
CA THR A 506 -35.17 -51.49 36.90
C THR A 506 -35.39 -50.26 37.80
N ALA A 507 -36.31 -50.38 38.75
CA ALA A 507 -36.69 -49.44 39.82
C ALA A 507 -35.79 -48.21 40.04
N ASN A 508 -36.17 -47.08 39.47
CA ASN A 508 -35.43 -45.81 39.47
C ASN A 508 -36.30 -44.60 39.88
N PRO A 509 -36.68 -44.42 41.17
CA PRO A 509 -37.73 -43.48 41.57
C PRO A 509 -37.51 -41.99 41.28
N GLY A 510 -36.28 -41.61 40.87
CA GLY A 510 -36.02 -40.30 40.27
C GLY A 510 -36.80 -40.12 38.97
N GLN A 511 -36.70 -41.09 38.05
CA GLN A 511 -36.89 -40.90 36.60
C GLN A 511 -35.98 -39.77 36.12
N ASP A 512 -34.71 -39.94 36.44
CA ASP A 512 -33.63 -39.21 35.83
C ASP A 512 -33.48 -39.76 34.39
N ASP A 513 -33.21 -38.83 33.46
CA ASP A 513 -33.29 -38.96 32.00
C ASP A 513 -32.46 -37.79 31.43
N LEU A 514 -31.16 -38.04 31.24
CA LEU A 514 -30.21 -36.98 30.93
C LEU A 514 -30.22 -36.58 29.45
N ASP A 515 -30.25 -37.53 28.52
CA ASP A 515 -30.27 -37.24 27.08
C ASP A 515 -31.65 -36.81 26.55
N LYS A 516 -32.74 -37.41 27.07
CA LYS A 516 -34.17 -37.28 26.68
C LYS A 516 -34.66 -38.14 25.49
N ASP A 517 -34.12 -39.34 25.28
CA ASP A 517 -34.69 -40.35 24.38
C ASP A 517 -35.92 -41.08 24.97
N GLN A 518 -36.13 -41.01 26.30
CA GLN A 518 -37.16 -41.64 27.15
C GLN A 518 -36.84 -43.06 27.70
N ILE A 519 -35.60 -43.52 27.56
CA ILE A 519 -34.96 -44.46 28.49
C ILE A 519 -34.50 -43.63 29.73
N GLY A 520 -33.95 -44.26 30.76
CA GLY A 520 -33.44 -43.53 31.94
C GLY A 520 -32.14 -44.09 32.46
N ASP A 521 -31.39 -43.27 33.20
CA ASP A 521 -30.01 -43.48 33.68
C ASP A 521 -29.79 -44.79 34.51
N ALA A 522 -30.87 -45.51 34.83
CA ALA A 522 -30.82 -46.78 35.55
C ALA A 522 -30.89 -48.02 34.63
N CYS A 523 -31.21 -47.83 33.36
CA CYS A 523 -31.36 -48.88 32.36
C CYS A 523 -30.83 -48.52 30.96
N ASP A 524 -30.37 -47.28 30.75
CA ASP A 524 -29.58 -46.90 29.59
C ASP A 524 -28.17 -47.55 29.59
N PRO A 525 -27.54 -47.71 28.41
CA PRO A 525 -26.10 -47.95 28.28
C PRO A 525 -25.26 -46.74 27.81
N ASP A 526 -25.86 -45.57 27.57
CA ASP A 526 -25.27 -44.33 27.06
C ASP A 526 -25.98 -43.12 27.74
N ASP A 527 -25.79 -42.99 29.07
CA ASP A 527 -26.55 -42.09 29.96
C ASP A 527 -26.77 -40.67 29.41
N ASP A 528 -25.77 -40.09 28.74
CA ASP A 528 -25.88 -38.73 28.19
C ASP A 528 -26.24 -38.65 26.71
N GLY A 529 -26.13 -39.75 25.94
CA GLY A 529 -26.59 -39.91 24.56
C GLY A 529 -25.64 -39.41 23.46
N ASP A 530 -24.33 -39.46 23.66
CA ASP A 530 -23.33 -38.99 22.68
C ASP A 530 -22.85 -40.07 21.67
N SER A 531 -23.22 -41.34 21.89
CA SER A 531 -22.76 -42.55 21.18
C SER A 531 -21.53 -43.26 21.76
N ILE A 532 -21.00 -42.83 22.92
CA ILE A 532 -19.96 -43.52 23.69
C ILE A 532 -20.57 -44.12 24.98
N PRO A 533 -20.73 -45.45 25.08
CA PRO A 533 -21.36 -46.08 26.26
C PRO A 533 -20.60 -45.82 27.57
N ASP A 534 -21.29 -45.52 28.67
CA ASP A 534 -20.73 -45.13 30.00
C ASP A 534 -19.69 -46.12 30.58
N SER A 535 -19.69 -47.36 30.11
CA SER A 535 -18.67 -48.36 30.44
C SER A 535 -17.26 -48.12 29.87
N VAL A 536 -17.12 -47.20 28.91
CA VAL A 536 -15.86 -46.81 28.23
C VAL A 536 -15.69 -45.30 28.06
N ASP A 537 -16.73 -44.52 28.34
CA ASP A 537 -16.72 -43.05 28.34
C ASP A 537 -15.89 -42.47 29.51
N ASN A 538 -15.15 -41.40 29.25
CA ASN A 538 -14.44 -40.60 30.26
C ASN A 538 -15.24 -39.43 30.85
N CYS A 539 -16.41 -39.07 30.29
CA CYS A 539 -17.36 -38.11 30.85
C CYS A 539 -18.84 -38.56 30.79
N PRO A 540 -19.25 -39.66 31.49
CA PRO A 540 -20.60 -40.24 31.39
C PRO A 540 -21.68 -39.38 32.03
N GLY A 541 -22.09 -38.33 31.32
CA GLY A 541 -22.90 -37.24 31.86
C GLY A 541 -22.73 -35.87 31.19
N LEU A 542 -21.77 -35.69 30.27
CA LEU A 542 -21.51 -34.45 29.52
C LEU A 542 -20.92 -34.71 28.10
N LYS A 543 -21.80 -35.01 27.11
CA LYS A 543 -21.51 -35.24 25.67
C LYS A 543 -20.13 -34.74 25.18
N ASN A 544 -19.20 -35.64 24.92
CA ASN A 544 -17.83 -35.31 24.55
C ASN A 544 -17.20 -36.25 23.51
N THR A 545 -17.96 -36.67 22.49
CA THR A 545 -17.71 -37.64 21.39
C THR A 545 -16.29 -37.84 20.84
N LEU A 546 -15.37 -36.90 21.06
CA LEU A 546 -13.95 -37.00 20.72
C LEU A 546 -13.12 -37.75 21.79
N GLN A 547 -13.64 -37.90 23.02
CA GLN A 547 -13.01 -38.54 24.17
C GLN A 547 -11.60 -37.97 24.45
N GLU A 548 -11.52 -36.64 24.44
CA GLU A 548 -10.30 -35.90 24.76
C GLU A 548 -10.02 -35.98 26.27
N ASP A 549 -8.75 -36.23 26.60
CA ASP A 549 -8.18 -36.50 27.92
C ASP A 549 -6.70 -36.11 27.84
N ALA A 550 -6.36 -34.87 28.20
CA ALA A 550 -5.05 -34.28 27.90
C ALA A 550 -3.95 -34.65 28.93
N ASP A 551 -4.29 -34.81 30.21
CA ASP A 551 -3.34 -35.28 31.24
C ASP A 551 -3.23 -36.83 31.33
N THR A 552 -4.26 -37.56 30.88
CA THR A 552 -4.39 -39.04 30.92
C THR A 552 -4.71 -39.67 32.29
N ASP A 553 -5.39 -38.94 33.18
CA ASP A 553 -6.03 -39.44 34.41
C ASP A 553 -7.17 -40.43 34.11
N GLY A 554 -7.98 -40.12 33.09
CA GLY A 554 -9.18 -40.88 32.70
C GLY A 554 -10.51 -40.22 33.07
N LEU A 555 -10.51 -38.96 33.50
CA LEU A 555 -11.59 -38.01 33.24
C LEU A 555 -11.38 -37.39 31.84
N GLY A 556 -12.43 -36.87 31.21
CA GLY A 556 -12.31 -36.15 29.94
C GLY A 556 -12.38 -34.64 30.10
N ASN A 557 -11.82 -33.91 29.13
CA ASN A 557 -11.76 -32.44 29.11
C ASN A 557 -13.15 -31.74 29.19
N ALA A 558 -14.25 -32.45 28.97
CA ALA A 558 -15.61 -31.92 29.12
C ALA A 558 -16.13 -31.94 30.56
N CYS A 559 -15.49 -32.69 31.47
CA CYS A 559 -15.96 -32.95 32.83
C CYS A 559 -14.87 -32.91 33.92
N ASP A 560 -13.59 -32.78 33.57
CA ASP A 560 -12.55 -32.34 34.51
C ASP A 560 -12.62 -30.81 34.74
N GLY A 561 -11.58 -30.25 35.36
CA GLY A 561 -11.36 -28.81 35.48
C GLY A 561 -9.94 -28.46 35.93
N ASP A 562 -8.97 -29.25 35.49
CA ASP A 562 -7.49 -29.13 35.60
C ASP A 562 -6.93 -29.92 34.39
N ASP A 563 -7.42 -29.58 33.19
CA ASP A 563 -7.46 -30.41 31.96
C ASP A 563 -6.13 -31.07 31.55
N ASP A 564 -4.98 -30.47 31.91
CA ASP A 564 -3.63 -30.94 31.58
C ASP A 564 -2.80 -31.41 32.79
N GLY A 565 -3.40 -31.42 33.99
CA GLY A 565 -2.79 -31.90 35.24
C GLY A 565 -1.68 -31.00 35.81
N ASP A 566 -1.62 -29.73 35.41
CA ASP A 566 -0.75 -28.68 35.97
C ASP A 566 -0.87 -28.56 37.51
N GLY A 567 -2.12 -28.57 38.00
CA GLY A 567 -2.50 -28.18 39.35
C GLY A 567 -3.16 -26.79 39.42
N LEU A 568 -3.77 -26.33 38.32
CA LEU A 568 -4.49 -25.06 38.17
C LEU A 568 -5.86 -25.33 37.55
N GLU A 569 -6.90 -24.64 38.03
CA GLU A 569 -8.25 -24.80 37.46
C GLU A 569 -8.31 -24.03 36.13
N ASP A 570 -8.79 -24.62 35.02
CA ASP A 570 -8.70 -24.06 33.64
C ASP A 570 -9.20 -22.61 33.52
N ALA A 571 -10.23 -22.25 34.30
CA ALA A 571 -10.75 -20.88 34.38
C ALA A 571 -9.77 -19.85 35.02
N MET A 572 -8.57 -20.28 35.39
CA MET A 572 -7.43 -19.51 35.89
C MET A 572 -6.12 -19.89 35.18
N ASP A 573 -6.17 -20.72 34.15
CA ASP A 573 -5.01 -21.16 33.37
C ASP A 573 -4.95 -20.46 32.00
N ASN A 574 -3.76 -20.03 31.58
CA ASN A 574 -3.51 -19.42 30.27
C ASN A 574 -3.12 -20.40 29.16
N CYS A 575 -2.86 -21.68 29.50
CA CYS A 575 -2.71 -22.78 28.56
C CYS A 575 -3.42 -24.07 29.04
N PRO A 576 -4.77 -24.09 29.20
CA PRO A 576 -5.53 -25.22 29.75
C PRO A 576 -5.23 -26.65 29.25
N LEU A 577 -4.60 -26.80 28.09
CA LEU A 577 -4.32 -28.08 27.44
C LEU A 577 -2.81 -28.42 27.41
N VAL A 578 -1.93 -27.62 28.02
CA VAL A 578 -0.47 -27.72 27.88
C VAL A 578 0.29 -27.32 29.17
N ALA A 579 0.33 -28.25 30.14
CA ALA A 579 0.76 -28.02 31.52
C ALA A 579 2.00 -27.12 31.71
N ASN A 580 1.80 -25.95 32.31
CA ASN A 580 2.79 -24.87 32.36
C ASN A 580 3.07 -24.22 33.74
N PRO A 581 3.26 -24.93 34.90
CA PRO A 581 2.86 -24.53 36.29
C PRO A 581 3.48 -23.28 36.95
N LYS A 582 3.59 -22.23 36.16
CA LYS A 582 4.19 -20.92 36.43
C LYS A 582 3.35 -19.81 35.81
N GLN A 583 2.48 -20.12 34.84
CA GLN A 583 1.66 -19.16 34.10
C GLN A 583 2.56 -18.08 33.50
N ALA A 584 3.37 -18.53 32.54
CA ALA A 584 4.26 -17.65 31.79
C ALA A 584 3.46 -17.04 30.64
N ASP A 585 3.70 -15.75 30.42
CA ASP A 585 2.90 -14.83 29.62
C ASP A 585 3.81 -13.61 29.35
N ALA A 586 4.52 -13.64 28.22
CA ALA A 586 5.54 -12.62 27.91
C ALA A 586 4.95 -11.35 27.26
N ASP A 587 3.86 -11.43 26.49
CA ASP A 587 3.19 -10.26 25.87
C ASP A 587 2.09 -9.59 26.76
N LYS A 588 1.28 -10.38 27.48
CA LYS A 588 0.08 -10.03 28.31
C LYS A 588 -1.25 -9.89 27.54
N ASP A 589 -1.50 -10.72 26.51
CA ASP A 589 -2.82 -10.88 25.91
C ASP A 589 -3.77 -11.77 26.76
N GLY A 590 -3.24 -12.84 27.35
CA GLY A 590 -3.98 -13.81 28.18
C GLY A 590 -3.85 -15.28 27.77
N VAL A 591 -3.15 -15.59 26.68
CA VAL A 591 -2.57 -16.92 26.35
C VAL A 591 -1.23 -17.06 27.12
N GLY A 592 -0.38 -18.03 26.81
CA GLY A 592 0.90 -18.20 27.51
C GLY A 592 1.97 -19.00 26.77
N ASP A 593 3.22 -18.84 27.24
CA ASP A 593 4.46 -19.31 26.59
C ASP A 593 4.46 -20.81 26.19
N ALA A 594 3.57 -21.63 26.76
CA ALA A 594 3.54 -23.07 26.55
C ALA A 594 2.63 -23.52 25.38
N CYS A 595 1.65 -22.69 24.99
CA CYS A 595 0.61 -23.04 24.02
C CYS A 595 0.53 -22.07 22.82
N GLU A 596 1.45 -21.10 22.73
CA GLU A 596 1.58 -20.15 21.62
C GLU A 596 2.93 -20.32 20.87
N ASP A 597 2.88 -20.03 19.57
CA ASP A 597 4.03 -20.07 18.64
C ASP A 597 4.65 -18.67 18.39
N ASP A 598 4.14 -17.61 19.03
CA ASP A 598 4.67 -16.23 19.07
C ASP A 598 4.43 -15.72 20.51
N LYS A 599 5.49 -15.59 21.31
CA LYS A 599 5.40 -15.42 22.79
C LYS A 599 5.30 -13.99 23.27
N ASP A 600 5.75 -13.05 22.45
CA ASP A 600 5.87 -11.66 22.83
C ASP A 600 5.05 -10.72 21.94
N GLY A 601 4.44 -11.25 20.88
CA GLY A 601 3.31 -10.64 20.19
C GLY A 601 3.70 -9.59 19.14
N ASP A 602 4.93 -9.65 18.61
CA ASP A 602 5.34 -8.77 17.50
C ASP A 602 4.93 -9.26 16.11
N GLY A 603 4.50 -10.52 15.98
CA GLY A 603 4.04 -11.13 14.73
C GLY A 603 5.06 -12.02 14.04
N VAL A 604 6.17 -12.40 14.70
CA VAL A 604 7.15 -13.37 14.20
C VAL A 604 7.12 -14.66 15.02
N GLU A 605 6.94 -15.80 14.34
CA GLU A 605 6.99 -17.13 15.00
C GLU A 605 8.32 -17.36 15.76
N ASP A 606 8.24 -17.97 16.95
CA ASP A 606 9.31 -18.44 17.87
C ASP A 606 10.53 -19.09 17.18
N LEU A 607 10.31 -19.69 16.01
CA LEU A 607 11.29 -20.46 15.23
C LEU A 607 12.07 -19.58 14.22
N LEU A 608 11.55 -18.40 13.92
CA LEU A 608 12.08 -17.42 12.99
C LEU A 608 12.64 -16.19 13.71
N ASP A 609 12.09 -15.86 14.88
CA ASP A 609 12.61 -14.82 15.76
C ASP A 609 13.94 -15.21 16.46
N CYS A 610 14.75 -14.21 16.84
CA CYS A 610 16.02 -14.38 17.54
C CYS A 610 15.98 -14.11 19.06
N ALA A 611 14.90 -13.56 19.62
CA ALA A 611 14.73 -13.30 21.04
C ALA A 611 13.29 -13.53 21.62
N PRO A 612 12.70 -14.75 21.54
CA PRO A 612 11.23 -14.99 21.64
C PRO A 612 10.61 -14.87 23.06
N LEU A 613 10.84 -13.74 23.72
CA LEU A 613 10.35 -13.25 25.01
C LEU A 613 10.49 -11.70 25.10
N ALA A 614 10.74 -11.00 23.98
CA ALA A 614 11.17 -9.61 23.91
C ALA A 614 10.87 -8.92 22.56
N ALA A 615 9.58 -8.66 22.27
CA ALA A 615 8.92 -7.97 21.13
C ALA A 615 9.43 -6.57 20.65
N ALA A 616 10.70 -6.26 20.90
CA ALA A 616 11.43 -5.13 20.33
C ALA A 616 12.75 -5.59 19.67
N ILE A 617 12.98 -6.91 19.59
CA ILE A 617 14.13 -7.58 18.99
C ILE A 617 13.58 -8.69 18.11
N HIS A 618 13.45 -8.44 16.81
CA HIS A 618 12.85 -9.36 15.85
C HIS A 618 13.34 -9.09 14.41
N PRO A 619 13.24 -10.06 13.49
CA PRO A 619 13.55 -9.89 12.08
C PRO A 619 12.98 -8.60 11.47
N GLY A 620 13.85 -7.66 11.09
CA GLY A 620 13.46 -6.39 10.48
C GLY A 620 12.84 -5.35 11.42
N ALA A 621 13.17 -5.41 12.72
CA ALA A 621 12.99 -4.29 13.65
C ALA A 621 13.83 -3.06 13.24
N VAL A 622 13.93 -2.05 14.12
CA VAL A 622 14.80 -0.88 13.91
C VAL A 622 15.87 -0.86 14.99
N GLU A 623 17.14 -0.96 14.59
CA GLU A 623 18.30 -0.88 15.49
C GLU A 623 18.24 0.34 16.40
N GLN A 624 18.15 0.07 17.70
CA GLN A 624 18.35 1.01 18.77
C GLN A 624 19.78 0.87 19.25
N CYS A 625 20.50 1.99 19.40
CA CYS A 625 21.89 1.92 19.85
C CYS A 625 21.98 1.61 21.35
N ASP A 626 21.93 0.32 21.70
CA ASP A 626 22.06 -0.21 23.06
C ASP A 626 23.01 -1.43 23.17
N GLY A 627 23.63 -1.84 22.05
CA GLY A 627 24.57 -2.96 21.99
C GLY A 627 23.90 -4.34 21.85
N VAL A 628 22.64 -4.38 21.41
CA VAL A 628 21.90 -5.60 21.07
C VAL A 628 21.55 -5.58 19.57
N ASP A 629 21.72 -6.72 18.92
CA ASP A 629 21.17 -7.06 17.60
C ASP A 629 19.63 -7.03 17.72
N ASN A 630 18.97 -5.95 17.29
CA ASN A 630 17.51 -5.80 17.37
C ASN A 630 16.81 -6.32 16.11
N ASP A 631 17.38 -6.13 14.92
CA ASP A 631 16.75 -6.54 13.65
C ASP A 631 17.03 -8.00 13.24
N CYS A 632 17.87 -8.71 14.01
CA CYS A 632 18.28 -10.10 13.83
C CYS A 632 19.15 -10.40 12.58
N ASP A 633 19.77 -9.41 11.91
CA ASP A 633 20.66 -9.65 10.74
C ASP A 633 22.09 -10.13 11.08
N TYR A 634 22.44 -10.23 12.37
CA TYR A 634 23.78 -10.53 12.92
C TYR A 634 24.80 -9.38 12.89
N LEU A 635 24.38 -8.16 12.59
CA LEU A 635 25.06 -6.92 12.98
C LEU A 635 24.58 -6.47 14.37
N VAL A 636 25.08 -5.32 14.82
CA VAL A 636 24.73 -4.67 16.10
C VAL A 636 25.00 -3.18 15.92
N ASP A 637 24.01 -2.35 16.24
CA ASP A 637 24.06 -0.90 16.14
C ASP A 637 24.52 -0.41 14.73
N GLU A 638 24.14 -1.04 13.59
CA GLU A 638 24.51 -0.49 12.27
C GLU A 638 23.67 0.74 11.87
N GLY A 639 24.11 1.42 10.80
CA GLY A 639 23.70 2.81 10.52
C GLY A 639 24.36 3.85 11.45
N TYR A 640 24.63 3.52 12.72
CA TYR A 640 25.34 4.40 13.66
C TYR A 640 26.85 4.49 13.37
N PRO A 641 27.48 5.69 13.52
CA PRO A 641 28.90 5.89 13.28
C PRO A 641 29.80 5.30 14.38
N ASP A 642 31.06 5.13 14.00
CA ASP A 642 32.23 4.77 14.80
C ASP A 642 33.32 5.76 14.34
N LEU A 643 33.54 6.83 15.09
CA LEU A 643 34.26 8.03 14.64
C LEU A 643 35.79 7.94 14.85
N ASP A 644 36.23 7.36 15.97
CA ASP A 644 37.65 7.21 16.32
C ASP A 644 38.27 5.88 15.80
N ALA A 645 37.43 4.87 15.54
CA ALA A 645 37.76 3.49 15.19
C ALA A 645 38.31 2.62 16.34
N ASP A 646 37.86 2.83 17.58
CA ASP A 646 37.99 1.89 18.72
C ASP A 646 37.27 0.56 18.42
N GLY A 647 36.04 0.65 17.92
CA GLY A 647 35.14 -0.47 17.64
C GLY A 647 33.87 -0.52 18.50
N LEU A 648 33.61 0.47 19.35
CA LEU A 648 32.27 0.85 19.81
C LEU A 648 31.57 1.73 18.77
N LYS A 649 30.26 1.93 18.90
CA LYS A 649 29.54 3.00 18.19
C LYS A 649 29.42 4.22 19.08
N ASN A 650 29.47 5.41 18.49
CA ASN A 650 29.41 6.68 19.23
C ASN A 650 28.29 6.72 20.30
N CYS A 651 27.11 6.20 19.95
CA CYS A 651 25.94 6.19 20.84
C CYS A 651 25.97 5.17 22.01
N VAL A 652 26.99 4.29 22.08
CA VAL A 652 27.31 3.43 23.24
C VAL A 652 28.74 3.61 23.76
N ASP A 653 29.54 4.46 23.11
CA ASP A 653 30.80 4.97 23.66
C ASP A 653 30.54 6.03 24.73
N LEU A 654 31.61 6.60 25.28
CA LEU A 654 31.61 7.59 26.36
C LEU A 654 32.69 8.67 26.19
N ASP A 655 33.47 8.67 25.10
CA ASP A 655 34.63 9.56 24.83
C ASP A 655 34.80 9.66 23.29
N ASP A 656 33.76 10.15 22.60
CA ASP A 656 33.42 10.00 21.16
C ASP A 656 34.53 10.33 20.11
N ASP A 657 35.67 10.88 20.53
CA ASP A 657 36.80 11.30 19.68
C ASP A 657 38.24 11.00 20.23
N ASP A 658 38.38 10.21 21.31
CA ASP A 658 39.64 9.91 22.05
C ASP A 658 40.43 11.17 22.49
N ASP A 659 39.75 12.29 22.78
CA ASP A 659 40.32 13.43 23.50
C ASP A 659 40.72 13.07 24.94
N GLY A 660 39.92 12.23 25.60
CA GLY A 660 39.99 11.91 27.02
C GLY A 660 39.06 12.77 27.90
N ALA A 661 37.99 13.30 27.30
CA ALA A 661 36.97 14.13 27.92
C ALA A 661 35.58 13.53 27.61
N PRO A 662 34.99 12.77 28.54
CA PRO A 662 33.78 12.03 28.23
C PRO A 662 32.58 12.94 27.96
N ASP A 663 31.73 12.57 27.01
CA ASP A 663 30.71 13.42 26.35
C ASP A 663 29.77 14.14 27.34
N ASP A 664 29.42 13.46 28.44
CA ASP A 664 28.63 13.98 29.59
C ASP A 664 29.30 15.19 30.29
N SER A 665 30.54 15.51 29.92
CA SER A 665 31.36 16.64 30.39
C SER A 665 32.04 17.43 29.27
N ASP A 666 31.82 17.06 28.01
CA ASP A 666 32.27 17.78 26.84
C ASP A 666 31.22 18.78 26.32
N CYS A 667 31.55 19.59 25.31
CA CYS A 667 30.61 20.53 24.68
C CYS A 667 30.54 20.45 23.14
N ASP A 668 31.41 19.67 22.49
CA ASP A 668 31.30 19.28 21.08
C ASP A 668 31.94 17.89 20.89
N PRO A 669 31.31 16.78 21.38
CA PRO A 669 31.97 15.47 21.54
C PRO A 669 32.55 14.81 20.29
N LEU A 670 32.32 15.37 19.10
CA LEU A 670 32.77 14.87 17.81
C LEU A 670 34.01 15.63 17.29
N ASN A 671 34.73 16.36 18.16
CA ASN A 671 35.66 17.42 17.79
C ASN A 671 36.80 17.62 18.84
N PRO A 672 37.95 16.91 18.71
CA PRO A 672 38.99 16.76 19.76
C PRO A 672 39.91 17.99 19.89
N VAL A 673 39.28 19.14 20.04
CA VAL A 673 39.82 20.51 20.12
C VAL A 673 38.89 21.42 20.95
N ILE A 674 37.59 21.10 21.05
CA ILE A 674 36.55 21.87 21.74
C ILE A 674 36.09 21.08 22.96
N HIS A 675 36.77 21.27 24.07
CA HIS A 675 36.63 20.41 25.26
C HIS A 675 36.95 21.15 26.54
N ALA A 676 36.57 20.63 27.70
CA ALA A 676 36.76 21.30 29.00
C ALA A 676 38.24 21.51 29.44
N LEU A 677 39.21 21.03 28.65
CA LEU A 677 40.66 21.29 28.81
C LEU A 677 41.29 22.06 27.62
N GLY A 678 40.45 22.49 26.68
CA GLY A 678 40.82 23.19 25.46
C GLY A 678 41.30 24.61 25.71
N LYS A 679 41.39 25.41 24.64
CA LYS A 679 41.96 26.75 24.78
C LYS A 679 41.54 27.73 23.69
N GLU A 680 40.58 28.58 24.03
CA GLU A 680 40.14 29.79 23.32
C GLU A 680 41.10 30.33 22.25
N VAL A 681 40.63 30.25 21.01
CA VAL A 681 41.16 30.92 19.82
C VAL A 681 40.06 31.81 19.24
N CYS A 682 40.46 32.86 18.50
CA CYS A 682 39.51 33.83 17.97
C CYS A 682 38.88 33.30 16.67
N ASP A 683 37.96 32.35 16.80
CA ASP A 683 37.14 31.79 15.71
C ASP A 683 35.63 31.84 15.98
N GLY A 684 35.21 32.20 17.21
CA GLY A 684 33.81 32.36 17.60
C GLY A 684 33.17 31.11 18.20
N LEU A 685 33.96 30.07 18.48
CA LEU A 685 33.54 28.87 19.21
C LEU A 685 33.99 28.93 20.69
N ASP A 686 33.41 28.08 21.54
CA ASP A 686 33.66 28.00 22.99
C ASP A 686 34.64 26.83 23.27
N ASN A 687 35.89 26.97 22.82
CA ASN A 687 36.85 25.86 22.74
C ASN A 687 37.26 25.29 24.11
N ASP A 688 37.04 26.02 25.22
CA ASP A 688 37.28 25.56 26.59
C ASP A 688 36.01 25.22 27.41
N CYS A 689 34.85 25.15 26.74
CA CYS A 689 33.53 24.82 27.30
C CYS A 689 33.14 25.68 28.52
N SER A 690 33.61 26.93 28.60
CA SER A 690 33.34 27.82 29.74
C SER A 690 31.99 28.54 29.66
N GLY A 691 31.23 28.33 28.58
CA GLY A 691 29.97 28.99 28.28
C GLY A 691 30.14 30.37 27.64
N GLN A 692 31.35 30.69 27.14
CA GLN A 692 31.75 32.02 26.68
C GLN A 692 32.83 31.95 25.58
N ALA A 693 32.40 31.70 24.34
CA ALA A 693 33.25 31.83 23.16
C ALA A 693 34.07 33.14 23.10
N ASP A 694 35.32 33.02 22.64
CA ASP A 694 36.36 34.06 22.60
C ASP A 694 36.84 34.58 23.99
N ASP A 695 36.73 33.80 25.10
CA ASP A 695 37.12 34.26 26.46
C ASP A 695 38.63 34.56 26.61
N GLY A 696 38.96 35.46 27.54
CA GLY A 696 40.33 35.65 28.03
C GLY A 696 41.29 36.37 27.06
N LEU A 697 40.90 36.54 25.78
CA LEU A 697 41.74 37.08 24.71
C LEU A 697 42.14 38.56 24.90
N GLY A 698 41.43 39.31 25.76
CA GLY A 698 41.85 40.61 26.30
C GLY A 698 41.53 41.84 25.42
N ALA A 699 42.05 43.01 25.81
CA ALA A 699 41.68 44.32 25.23
C ALA A 699 42.84 45.30 25.04
N THR A 700 42.71 46.19 24.05
CA THR A 700 43.72 47.21 23.67
C THR A 700 43.12 48.63 23.66
N LYS A 701 43.88 49.63 24.15
CA LYS A 701 43.42 51.04 24.31
C LYS A 701 44.23 52.03 23.47
N CYS A 702 43.55 52.89 22.70
CA CYS A 702 44.16 53.89 21.83
C CYS A 702 43.40 55.24 21.85
N GLY A 703 43.98 56.28 21.23
CA GLY A 703 43.38 57.62 21.11
C GLY A 703 43.63 58.59 22.28
N LEU A 704 43.21 59.85 22.12
CA LEU A 704 43.47 60.96 23.07
C LEU A 704 42.43 62.09 22.93
N GLY A 705 41.91 62.62 24.04
CA GLY A 705 40.88 63.68 24.03
C GLY A 705 39.47 63.11 23.98
N VAL A 706 38.61 63.65 23.11
CA VAL A 706 37.29 63.04 22.79
C VAL A 706 37.45 61.80 21.91
N CYS A 707 38.50 61.78 21.07
CA CYS A 707 38.88 60.69 20.16
C CYS A 707 39.64 59.56 20.90
N ALA A 708 39.12 59.06 22.04
CA ALA A 708 39.83 58.12 22.93
C ALA A 708 38.95 56.94 23.38
N HIS A 709 39.16 55.76 22.78
CA HIS A 709 38.34 54.56 22.98
C HIS A 709 39.17 53.33 23.40
N THR A 710 38.58 52.14 23.40
CA THR A 710 39.22 50.86 23.75
C THR A 710 38.49 49.74 23.00
N VAL A 711 39.23 48.84 22.38
CA VAL A 711 38.72 47.75 21.53
C VAL A 711 39.11 46.41 22.15
N GLN A 712 38.24 45.42 22.10
CA GLN A 712 38.60 44.04 22.47
C GLN A 712 39.56 43.46 21.41
N ASN A 713 40.37 42.48 21.76
CA ASN A 713 41.31 41.86 20.81
C ASN A 713 40.61 40.87 19.85
N CYS A 714 39.46 40.33 20.27
CA CYS A 714 38.54 39.52 19.47
C CYS A 714 37.11 40.03 19.69
N LEU A 715 36.22 39.82 18.72
CA LEU A 715 34.78 40.09 18.85
C LEU A 715 33.98 39.25 17.85
N GLY A 716 33.57 38.04 18.25
CA GLY A 716 32.79 37.14 17.39
C GLY A 716 33.64 36.54 16.29
N GLY A 717 34.70 35.82 16.66
CA GLY A 717 35.60 35.13 15.73
C GLY A 717 36.46 36.02 14.84
N VAL A 718 36.50 37.34 15.08
CA VAL A 718 37.30 38.29 14.29
C VAL A 718 38.28 39.05 15.18
N THR A 719 39.58 38.92 14.89
CA THR A 719 40.64 39.64 15.61
C THR A 719 40.64 41.12 15.25
N LEU A 720 40.52 42.01 16.24
CA LEU A 720 40.44 43.46 16.03
C LEU A 720 41.75 44.19 16.37
N ILE A 721 42.02 45.29 15.66
CA ILE A 721 43.23 46.12 15.81
C ILE A 721 42.83 47.56 16.14
N CYS A 722 43.18 48.04 17.33
CA CYS A 722 42.78 49.38 17.83
C CYS A 722 43.33 50.53 16.94
N ASN A 723 42.45 51.13 16.13
CA ASN A 723 42.79 52.23 15.23
C ASN A 723 42.56 53.61 15.90
N PRO A 724 43.59 54.45 16.12
CA PRO A 724 43.44 55.71 16.86
C PRO A 724 42.46 56.76 16.29
N PHE A 725 41.99 56.60 15.05
CA PHE A 725 41.14 57.57 14.35
C PHE A 725 39.67 57.14 14.21
N GLU A 726 39.33 55.92 14.64
CA GLU A 726 38.03 55.25 14.42
C GLU A 726 36.86 55.84 15.24
N SER A 727 37.05 57.00 15.87
CA SER A 727 36.03 57.74 16.61
C SER A 727 35.83 59.18 16.11
N ALA A 728 36.31 59.48 14.91
CA ALA A 728 36.00 60.71 14.20
C ALA A 728 34.49 60.79 13.91
N ALA A 729 33.82 61.85 14.37
CA ALA A 729 32.42 62.12 14.07
C ALA A 729 32.34 63.25 13.03
N GLN A 730 31.59 63.05 11.95
CA GLN A 730 31.47 64.03 10.86
C GLN A 730 31.10 65.42 11.39
N GLU A 731 31.77 66.46 10.88
CA GLU A 731 31.59 67.84 11.30
C GLU A 731 30.14 68.33 11.29
N VAL A 732 29.82 69.18 12.26
CA VAL A 732 28.48 69.74 12.49
C VAL A 732 28.63 71.23 12.76
N CYS A 733 27.79 72.06 12.12
CA CYS A 733 27.74 73.54 12.19
C CYS A 733 27.48 74.06 13.64
N ASP A 734 28.47 73.92 14.53
CA ASP A 734 28.34 73.99 16.00
C ASP A 734 29.58 74.59 16.72
N GLY A 735 30.74 74.68 16.04
CA GLY A 735 31.94 75.34 16.58
C GLY A 735 32.91 74.45 17.38
N LYS A 736 33.03 73.16 17.04
CA LYS A 736 34.03 72.23 17.60
C LYS A 736 34.58 71.29 16.53
N ASP A 737 35.89 71.02 16.63
CA ASP A 737 36.60 69.88 16.05
C ASP A 737 35.99 68.56 16.57
N ASN A 738 35.20 67.86 15.74
CA ASN A 738 34.54 66.59 16.06
C ASN A 738 35.09 65.39 15.26
N ASP A 739 35.66 65.61 14.07
CA ASP A 739 36.29 64.57 13.25
C ASP A 739 37.78 64.35 13.57
N CYS A 740 38.36 65.18 14.45
CA CYS A 740 39.71 65.05 14.98
C CYS A 740 40.84 65.35 13.95
N ASP A 741 40.56 66.03 12.84
CA ASP A 741 41.57 66.47 11.85
C ASP A 741 42.44 67.65 12.37
N GLY A 742 41.88 68.49 13.24
CA GLY A 742 42.55 69.66 13.84
C GLY A 742 42.08 71.03 13.34
N THR A 743 41.00 71.10 12.55
CA THR A 743 40.37 72.33 12.05
C THR A 743 38.98 72.56 12.71
N THR A 744 38.01 73.30 12.15
CA THR A 744 36.67 73.52 12.77
C THR A 744 35.58 74.01 11.78
N ASP A 745 34.43 73.33 11.72
CA ASP A 745 33.22 73.64 10.91
C ASP A 745 33.42 73.58 9.37
N GLU A 746 34.27 72.68 8.84
CA GLU A 746 34.48 72.50 7.39
C GLU A 746 33.56 71.45 6.70
N ASP A 747 33.62 71.40 5.37
CA ASP A 747 33.01 70.41 4.45
C ASP A 747 31.49 70.13 4.55
N LEU A 748 30.74 70.97 5.27
CA LEU A 748 29.27 70.96 5.43
C LEU A 748 28.41 71.16 4.15
N GLY A 749 29.03 71.30 2.98
CA GLY A 749 28.36 71.15 1.65
C GLY A 749 27.35 72.22 1.21
N THR A 750 26.59 71.87 0.16
CA THR A 750 25.60 72.74 -0.51
C THR A 750 24.32 71.98 -0.88
N ALA A 751 23.15 72.53 -0.56
CA ALA A 751 21.85 71.99 -0.93
C ALA A 751 21.50 72.32 -2.39
N SER A 752 21.27 71.28 -3.19
CA SER A 752 20.57 71.38 -4.47
C SER A 752 19.09 71.01 -4.31
N CYS A 753 18.20 71.65 -5.07
CA CYS A 753 16.80 71.28 -5.16
C CYS A 753 16.29 71.31 -6.61
N GLY A 754 15.38 70.38 -6.93
CA GLY A 754 14.94 70.09 -8.29
C GLY A 754 15.92 69.18 -9.05
N VAL A 755 15.39 68.43 -10.02
CA VAL A 755 16.14 67.45 -10.84
C VAL A 755 15.97 67.82 -12.33
N GLY A 756 16.87 67.36 -13.21
CA GLY A 756 16.79 67.61 -14.65
C GLY A 756 16.80 69.10 -14.98
N GLN A 757 15.79 69.57 -15.72
CA GLN A 757 15.66 70.99 -16.06
C GLN A 757 15.07 71.85 -14.92
N CYS A 758 14.48 71.24 -13.88
CA CYS A 758 13.89 71.96 -12.74
C CYS A 758 14.93 72.32 -11.63
N ALA A 759 16.25 72.11 -11.84
CA ALA A 759 17.30 72.06 -10.80
C ALA A 759 18.06 73.37 -10.46
N LYS A 760 18.55 73.50 -9.20
CA LYS A 760 19.17 74.73 -8.61
C LYS A 760 19.97 74.44 -7.32
N THR A 761 20.95 75.29 -6.91
CA THR A 761 21.85 75.02 -5.75
C THR A 761 22.17 76.26 -4.87
N ILE A 762 22.32 76.07 -3.55
CA ILE A 762 22.75 77.07 -2.53
C ILE A 762 23.63 76.43 -1.40
N PRO A 763 24.46 77.18 -0.64
CA PRO A 763 25.25 76.63 0.49
C PRO A 763 24.42 76.29 1.74
N ASN A 764 24.88 75.28 2.51
CA ASN A 764 24.14 74.74 3.67
C ASN A 764 24.28 75.57 4.96
N CYS A 765 25.51 75.70 5.48
CA CYS A 765 25.83 76.40 6.73
C CYS A 765 26.48 77.75 6.43
N LYS A 766 26.11 78.80 7.19
CA LYS A 766 26.86 80.07 7.20
C LYS A 766 26.74 80.77 8.55
N ASP A 767 27.87 81.22 9.09
CA ASP A 767 27.95 81.98 10.35
C ASP A 767 27.22 81.28 11.54
N GLY A 768 27.18 79.93 11.53
CA GLY A 768 26.53 79.10 12.56
C GLY A 768 25.02 78.87 12.40
N ALA A 769 24.45 78.95 11.19
CA ALA A 769 23.03 78.64 10.94
C ALA A 769 22.76 78.04 9.53
N PRO A 770 21.74 77.17 9.37
CA PRO A 770 21.40 76.50 8.10
C PRO A 770 20.37 77.26 7.20
N LEU A 771 20.27 76.85 5.93
CA LEU A 771 19.39 77.41 4.87
C LEU A 771 18.61 76.33 4.10
N VAL A 772 17.56 76.71 3.33
CA VAL A 772 16.62 75.79 2.63
C VAL A 772 16.26 76.30 1.21
N CYS A 773 15.90 75.40 0.29
CA CYS A 773 15.70 75.59 -1.16
C CYS A 773 14.26 75.21 -1.62
N ASP A 774 13.77 75.77 -2.73
CA ASP A 774 12.40 75.60 -3.28
C ASP A 774 12.41 75.66 -4.84
N PRO A 775 11.82 74.69 -5.60
CA PRO A 775 11.93 74.64 -7.08
C PRO A 775 10.70 75.12 -7.89
N SER A 776 9.47 75.09 -7.37
CA SER A 776 8.25 74.98 -8.22
C SER A 776 7.75 76.30 -8.85
N GLN A 777 8.46 76.82 -9.86
CA GLN A 777 8.11 78.06 -10.60
C GLN A 777 8.47 78.02 -12.10
N GLY A 778 7.67 77.37 -12.97
CA GLY A 778 7.69 77.74 -14.41
C GLY A 778 7.36 76.70 -15.51
N ALA A 779 6.79 75.54 -15.20
CA ALA A 779 6.62 74.42 -16.14
C ALA A 779 5.40 74.53 -17.11
N GLY A 780 5.19 73.50 -17.95
CA GLY A 780 4.13 73.46 -18.97
C GLY A 780 3.78 72.03 -19.46
N PRO A 781 2.74 71.87 -20.29
CA PRO A 781 2.01 70.60 -20.45
C PRO A 781 2.70 69.54 -21.32
N GLU A 782 2.35 68.27 -21.04
CA GLU A 782 3.08 67.06 -21.44
C GLU A 782 3.04 66.61 -22.91
N GLN A 783 4.01 65.75 -23.25
CA GLN A 783 4.22 65.09 -24.55
C GLN A 783 4.87 63.71 -24.35
N CYS A 784 4.46 62.69 -25.13
CA CYS A 784 5.08 61.35 -25.19
C CYS A 784 6.56 61.44 -25.65
N ASP A 785 7.46 61.61 -24.70
CA ASP A 785 8.86 61.99 -24.93
C ASP A 785 9.79 61.52 -23.78
N GLY A 786 9.24 60.85 -22.76
CA GLY A 786 9.98 60.19 -21.69
C GLY A 786 10.50 61.14 -20.62
N LYS A 787 9.80 62.27 -20.38
CA LYS A 787 10.19 63.29 -19.39
C LYS A 787 8.99 63.89 -18.68
N ASP A 788 9.23 64.23 -17.42
CA ASP A 788 8.46 65.18 -16.62
C ASP A 788 8.77 66.62 -17.14
N ASN A 789 7.89 67.17 -17.97
CA ASN A 789 7.95 68.52 -18.54
C ASN A 789 7.13 69.55 -17.72
N ASP A 790 6.17 69.07 -16.92
CA ASP A 790 5.27 69.79 -16.01
C ASP A 790 5.87 69.98 -14.58
N CYS A 791 6.94 69.26 -14.24
CA CYS A 791 7.59 69.16 -12.92
C CYS A 791 6.62 68.71 -11.79
N ASP A 792 5.64 67.83 -12.10
CA ASP A 792 4.65 67.25 -11.17
C ASP A 792 5.20 66.00 -10.44
N GLY A 793 6.06 65.23 -11.11
CA GLY A 793 6.65 63.98 -10.63
C GLY A 793 6.22 62.71 -11.38
N GLN A 794 5.33 62.82 -12.37
CA GLN A 794 4.95 61.74 -13.30
C GLN A 794 5.57 61.96 -14.70
N VAL A 795 5.36 61.01 -15.62
CA VAL A 795 5.98 61.00 -16.96
C VAL A 795 5.00 60.41 -17.99
N ASP A 796 4.82 61.10 -19.12
CA ASP A 796 4.03 60.68 -20.30
C ASP A 796 2.52 60.37 -20.06
N GLU A 797 1.87 60.92 -19.04
CA GLU A 797 0.46 60.61 -18.71
C GLU A 797 -0.63 61.31 -19.56
N ASP A 798 -1.88 60.86 -19.40
CA ASP A 798 -3.11 61.40 -20.04
C ASP A 798 -3.22 61.27 -21.60
N LEU A 799 -2.53 60.28 -22.21
CA LEU A 799 -2.40 60.13 -23.68
C LEU A 799 -3.32 59.10 -24.40
N GLY A 800 -4.07 58.25 -23.68
CA GLY A 800 -5.14 57.39 -24.24
C GLY A 800 -4.73 56.05 -24.89
N THR A 801 -5.71 55.32 -25.45
CA THR A 801 -5.60 53.89 -25.87
C THR A 801 -6.21 53.58 -27.26
N ALA A 802 -6.01 52.36 -27.76
CA ALA A 802 -6.57 51.81 -29.01
C ALA A 802 -6.82 50.28 -28.94
N THR A 803 -7.81 49.78 -29.68
CA THR A 803 -8.28 48.37 -29.67
C THR A 803 -8.18 47.73 -31.05
N CYS A 804 -7.75 46.48 -31.14
CA CYS A 804 -7.66 45.70 -32.38
C CYS A 804 -8.05 44.22 -32.19
N GLY A 805 -8.18 43.49 -33.30
CA GLY A 805 -8.60 42.07 -33.31
C GLY A 805 -10.11 41.83 -33.41
N VAL A 806 -10.50 40.55 -33.50
CA VAL A 806 -11.90 40.07 -33.61
C VAL A 806 -12.01 38.67 -32.96
N GLY A 807 -13.10 38.39 -32.25
CA GLY A 807 -13.30 37.08 -31.60
C GLY A 807 -12.48 36.96 -30.32
N VAL A 808 -11.92 35.77 -30.06
CA VAL A 808 -10.97 35.56 -28.95
C VAL A 808 -9.68 36.38 -29.13
N CYS A 809 -9.25 36.59 -30.38
CA CYS A 809 -8.07 37.37 -30.77
C CYS A 809 -8.23 38.90 -30.61
N GLN A 810 -9.04 39.43 -29.67
CA GLN A 810 -9.33 40.87 -29.52
C GLN A 810 -8.76 41.48 -28.23
N HIS A 811 -7.89 42.50 -28.33
CA HIS A 811 -7.28 43.19 -27.19
C HIS A 811 -7.14 44.72 -27.38
N THR A 812 -6.70 45.42 -26.32
CA THR A 812 -6.57 46.90 -26.27
C THR A 812 -5.22 47.30 -25.67
N GLN A 813 -4.55 48.29 -26.27
CA GLN A 813 -3.21 48.77 -25.88
C GLN A 813 -3.21 50.29 -25.65
N ALA A 814 -2.29 50.80 -24.82
CA ALA A 814 -2.04 52.24 -24.67
C ALA A 814 -1.30 52.83 -25.87
N ASN A 815 -1.58 54.09 -26.23
CA ASN A 815 -1.01 54.74 -27.42
C ASN A 815 0.44 55.22 -27.20
N CYS A 816 0.85 55.43 -25.96
CA CYS A 816 2.22 55.78 -25.56
C CYS A 816 2.66 54.79 -24.48
N ALA A 817 3.90 54.30 -24.59
CA ALA A 817 4.59 53.55 -23.54
C ALA A 817 6.09 53.81 -23.67
N ASN A 818 6.77 54.08 -22.55
CA ASN A 818 8.22 54.32 -22.48
C ASN A 818 8.73 55.38 -23.49
N GLY A 819 8.04 56.53 -23.60
CA GLY A 819 8.40 57.60 -24.53
C GLY A 819 8.21 57.29 -26.02
N LEU A 820 7.53 56.19 -26.37
CA LEU A 820 7.31 55.74 -27.76
C LEU A 820 5.83 55.51 -28.08
N LEU A 821 5.43 55.96 -29.28
CA LEU A 821 4.10 55.78 -29.87
C LEU A 821 3.90 54.32 -30.32
N GLN A 822 2.87 53.67 -29.80
CA GLN A 822 2.59 52.25 -30.00
C GLN A 822 1.55 52.00 -31.11
N TYR A 823 1.52 50.78 -31.63
CA TYR A 823 0.57 50.30 -32.64
C TYR A 823 0.07 48.89 -32.27
N CYS A 824 -1.25 48.74 -32.12
CA CYS A 824 -1.92 47.48 -31.79
C CYS A 824 -1.83 46.47 -32.95
N ASP A 825 -1.28 45.27 -32.71
CA ASP A 825 -1.16 44.17 -33.68
C ASP A 825 -2.31 43.15 -33.51
N PRO A 826 -3.15 42.90 -34.52
CA PRO A 826 -4.25 41.93 -34.44
C PRO A 826 -3.87 40.46 -34.15
N LYS A 827 -2.59 40.08 -34.12
CA LYS A 827 -2.14 38.71 -33.80
C LYS A 827 -1.43 38.56 -32.44
N ALA A 828 -1.19 39.63 -31.69
CA ALA A 828 -0.60 39.51 -30.36
C ALA A 828 -1.63 38.92 -29.36
N GLY A 829 -1.23 37.88 -28.63
CA GLY A 829 -2.09 37.13 -27.68
C GLY A 829 -2.68 35.81 -28.21
N ALA A 830 -2.25 35.34 -29.39
CA ALA A 830 -2.55 33.99 -29.87
C ALA A 830 -1.91 32.91 -28.97
N SER A 831 -2.63 31.81 -28.71
CA SER A 831 -2.17 30.65 -27.95
C SER A 831 -1.93 29.44 -28.88
N PRO A 832 -1.40 28.31 -28.39
CA PRO A 832 -1.54 27.03 -29.08
C PRO A 832 -3.03 26.69 -29.30
N GLU A 833 -3.31 25.82 -30.28
CA GLU A 833 -4.66 25.31 -30.50
C GLU A 833 -5.14 24.44 -29.34
N LEU A 834 -6.45 24.44 -29.13
CA LEU A 834 -7.16 23.58 -28.20
C LEU A 834 -8.28 22.89 -28.98
N CYS A 835 -8.66 21.69 -28.57
CA CYS A 835 -9.72 20.93 -29.24
C CYS A 835 -11.12 21.41 -28.81
N ASP A 836 -11.45 22.66 -29.14
CA ASP A 836 -12.69 23.35 -28.75
C ASP A 836 -13.50 23.89 -29.96
N GLY A 837 -12.99 23.73 -31.19
CA GLY A 837 -13.62 24.21 -32.41
C GLY A 837 -13.50 25.72 -32.66
N LEU A 838 -12.55 26.41 -32.01
CA LEU A 838 -12.20 27.81 -32.22
C LEU A 838 -10.89 27.95 -33.02
N ASP A 839 -10.37 29.18 -33.14
CA ASP A 839 -9.20 29.60 -33.94
C ASP A 839 -8.30 30.36 -32.95
N ASN A 840 -7.59 29.61 -32.11
CA ASN A 840 -6.96 30.10 -30.88
C ASN A 840 -5.51 30.60 -31.13
N ASN A 841 -4.87 30.07 -32.17
CA ASN A 841 -3.61 30.56 -32.75
C ASN A 841 -3.83 31.73 -33.76
N CYS A 842 -5.09 32.02 -34.08
CA CYS A 842 -5.54 33.09 -34.97
C CYS A 842 -5.01 32.98 -36.42
N ASP A 843 -4.67 31.78 -36.94
CA ASP A 843 -4.24 31.55 -38.34
C ASP A 843 -5.43 31.50 -39.34
N GLY A 844 -6.64 31.19 -38.87
CA GLY A 844 -7.85 31.07 -39.69
C GLY A 844 -8.27 29.62 -40.00
N GLN A 845 -7.70 28.65 -39.28
CA GLN A 845 -8.16 27.26 -39.20
C GLN A 845 -8.68 26.97 -37.79
N ASN A 846 -8.97 25.69 -37.50
CA ASN A 846 -9.59 25.26 -36.25
C ASN A 846 -9.06 23.85 -35.93
N ASP A 847 -8.70 23.59 -34.67
CA ASP A 847 -8.31 22.27 -34.15
C ASP A 847 -7.07 21.60 -34.81
N GLU A 848 -6.23 22.30 -35.59
CA GLU A 848 -5.11 21.64 -36.29
C GLU A 848 -3.85 21.40 -35.44
N GLY A 849 -3.03 20.42 -35.87
CA GLY A 849 -1.71 20.14 -35.27
C GLY A 849 -1.73 19.24 -34.02
N LEU A 850 -2.89 18.98 -33.42
CA LEU A 850 -3.08 18.34 -32.11
C LEU A 850 -2.66 16.85 -31.98
N GLY A 851 -2.09 16.25 -33.02
CA GLY A 851 -1.50 14.90 -32.97
C GLY A 851 -2.47 13.72 -32.94
N SER A 852 -1.92 12.55 -32.63
CA SER A 852 -2.64 11.27 -32.54
C SER A 852 -1.99 10.35 -31.52
N THR A 853 -2.78 9.83 -30.59
CA THR A 853 -2.36 8.90 -29.54
C THR A 853 -2.49 7.46 -30.04
N THR A 854 -1.43 6.68 -29.86
CA THR A 854 -1.42 5.23 -30.00
C THR A 854 -1.52 4.62 -28.60
N CYS A 855 -2.41 3.65 -28.42
CA CYS A 855 -2.67 2.99 -27.14
C CYS A 855 -2.77 1.47 -27.30
N GLY A 856 -2.59 0.73 -26.21
CA GLY A 856 -2.48 -0.74 -26.21
C GLY A 856 -1.10 -1.24 -26.65
N PHE A 857 -0.87 -2.54 -26.50
CA PHE A 857 0.40 -3.22 -26.75
C PHE A 857 0.18 -4.45 -27.65
N GLY A 858 1.23 -4.96 -28.29
CA GLY A 858 1.12 -6.16 -29.15
C GLY A 858 0.16 -5.97 -30.33
N GLU A 859 -0.81 -6.88 -30.47
CA GLU A 859 -1.87 -6.79 -31.51
C GLU A 859 -3.04 -5.87 -31.08
N CYS A 860 -3.19 -5.57 -29.78
CA CYS A 860 -4.16 -4.61 -29.21
C CYS A 860 -3.78 -3.12 -29.47
N LEU A 861 -2.84 -2.86 -30.39
CA LEU A 861 -2.30 -1.52 -30.66
C LEU A 861 -3.23 -0.70 -31.55
N HIS A 862 -4.08 0.13 -30.93
CA HIS A 862 -4.99 1.04 -31.61
C HIS A 862 -4.41 2.47 -31.72
N THR A 863 -4.93 3.31 -32.63
CA THR A 863 -4.43 4.69 -32.82
C THR A 863 -5.55 5.64 -33.21
N SER A 864 -5.80 6.64 -32.37
CA SER A 864 -6.85 7.65 -32.55
C SER A 864 -6.25 9.04 -32.78
N ALA A 865 -6.96 9.89 -33.54
CA ALA A 865 -6.57 11.29 -33.70
C ALA A 865 -7.10 12.10 -32.51
N ASN A 866 -6.23 12.85 -31.84
CA ASN A 866 -6.52 13.45 -30.52
C ASN A 866 -7.69 14.46 -30.53
N CYS A 867 -7.99 15.03 -31.69
CA CYS A 867 -9.12 15.92 -31.89
C CYS A 867 -9.95 15.53 -33.11
N LYS A 868 -11.27 15.55 -32.97
CA LYS A 868 -12.21 15.23 -34.06
C LYS A 868 -13.52 16.00 -33.90
N GLU A 869 -13.78 16.91 -34.82
CA GLU A 869 -14.99 17.78 -34.83
C GLU A 869 -15.15 18.61 -33.54
N GLY A 870 -14.09 19.28 -33.06
CA GLY A 870 -14.12 20.11 -31.85
C GLY A 870 -14.34 19.34 -30.55
N LYS A 871 -13.83 18.10 -30.47
CA LYS A 871 -13.88 17.24 -29.27
C LYS A 871 -12.62 16.39 -29.12
N ALA A 872 -12.01 16.44 -27.94
CA ALA A 872 -10.90 15.57 -27.58
C ALA A 872 -11.34 14.10 -27.72
N GLN A 873 -10.46 13.25 -28.24
CA GLN A 873 -10.69 11.81 -28.38
C GLN A 873 -9.74 11.08 -27.45
N VAL A 874 -10.29 10.31 -26.51
CA VAL A 874 -9.51 9.33 -25.74
C VAL A 874 -9.20 8.15 -26.66
N CYS A 875 -7.96 7.65 -26.64
CA CYS A 875 -7.60 6.42 -27.34
C CYS A 875 -8.10 5.24 -26.50
N ASN A 876 -9.03 4.46 -27.04
CA ASN A 876 -9.54 3.24 -26.40
C ASN A 876 -8.71 2.02 -26.87
N PRO A 877 -8.01 1.30 -25.97
CA PRO A 877 -7.30 0.06 -26.32
C PRO A 877 -8.25 -1.05 -26.79
N PHE A 878 -9.42 -1.16 -26.15
CA PHE A 878 -10.39 -2.23 -26.34
C PHE A 878 -11.24 -2.10 -27.63
N GLU A 879 -10.95 -1.13 -28.52
CA GLU A 879 -11.75 -0.89 -29.75
C GLU A 879 -11.46 -1.92 -30.87
N GLY A 880 -11.82 -3.17 -30.62
CA GLY A 880 -11.60 -4.30 -31.53
C GLY A 880 -11.48 -5.66 -30.84
N ALA A 881 -11.38 -5.67 -29.51
CA ALA A 881 -11.32 -6.84 -28.63
C ALA A 881 -12.34 -7.94 -28.98
N THR A 882 -11.96 -9.20 -28.78
CA THR A 882 -12.83 -10.37 -28.94
C THR A 882 -12.58 -11.40 -27.84
N PRO A 883 -13.63 -11.97 -27.21
CA PRO A 883 -13.48 -12.89 -26.08
C PRO A 883 -12.54 -14.06 -26.35
N GLU A 884 -11.89 -14.51 -25.27
CA GLU A 884 -10.70 -15.34 -25.35
C GLU A 884 -10.81 -16.67 -26.10
N THR A 885 -9.65 -17.13 -26.59
CA THR A 885 -9.48 -18.44 -27.21
C THR A 885 -8.07 -19.01 -26.98
N CYS A 886 -7.99 -20.25 -26.48
CA CYS A 886 -6.75 -20.98 -26.12
C CYS A 886 -5.74 -21.08 -27.28
N ASP A 887 -4.94 -20.05 -27.50
CA ASP A 887 -3.91 -20.00 -28.55
C ASP A 887 -2.62 -19.26 -28.13
N GLY A 888 -2.55 -18.80 -26.86
CA GLY A 888 -1.37 -18.19 -26.26
C GLY A 888 -1.22 -16.70 -26.59
N LYS A 889 -2.34 -15.97 -26.67
CA LYS A 889 -2.38 -14.51 -26.82
C LYS A 889 -3.49 -13.90 -25.97
N ASP A 890 -3.24 -12.67 -25.57
CA ASP A 890 -4.23 -11.65 -25.22
C ASP A 890 -5.04 -11.27 -26.49
N ASN A 891 -6.36 -11.51 -26.50
CA ASN A 891 -7.28 -11.23 -27.61
C ASN A 891 -8.42 -10.25 -27.23
N ASP A 892 -8.74 -10.04 -25.94
CA ASP A 892 -9.67 -9.01 -25.48
C ASP A 892 -9.04 -7.79 -24.76
N CYS A 893 -7.71 -7.80 -24.57
CA CYS A 893 -6.85 -6.68 -24.18
C CYS A 893 -6.81 -6.34 -22.68
N ASP A 894 -7.11 -7.27 -21.78
CA ASP A 894 -6.99 -7.11 -20.31
C ASP A 894 -5.54 -7.24 -19.77
N ALA A 895 -4.61 -7.71 -20.61
CA ALA A 895 -3.20 -8.00 -20.33
C ALA A 895 -2.88 -9.31 -19.57
N LEU A 896 -3.84 -10.23 -19.44
CA LEU A 896 -3.62 -11.64 -19.14
C LEU A 896 -3.48 -12.45 -20.46
N VAL A 897 -3.49 -13.79 -20.42
CA VAL A 897 -3.43 -14.69 -21.59
C VAL A 897 -4.16 -16.03 -21.33
N ASP A 898 -5.14 -16.36 -22.18
CA ASP A 898 -5.95 -17.60 -22.18
C ASP A 898 -6.88 -17.81 -20.94
N GLU A 899 -7.28 -16.73 -20.25
CA GLU A 899 -8.20 -16.69 -19.08
C GLU A 899 -9.70 -16.81 -19.45
N GLU A 900 -10.55 -16.93 -18.42
CA GLU A 900 -12.00 -17.21 -18.49
C GLU A 900 -12.45 -18.46 -19.27
N LEU A 901 -11.55 -19.16 -19.96
CA LEU A 901 -11.80 -20.37 -20.76
C LEU A 901 -12.32 -21.58 -19.96
N GLY A 902 -12.46 -21.44 -18.65
CA GLY A 902 -13.12 -22.36 -17.74
C GLY A 902 -12.29 -23.59 -17.38
N SER A 903 -12.92 -24.47 -16.61
CA SER A 903 -12.32 -25.72 -16.15
C SER A 903 -13.23 -26.91 -16.43
N GLN A 904 -12.62 -28.09 -16.53
CA GLN A 904 -13.31 -29.36 -16.70
C GLN A 904 -13.05 -30.25 -15.50
N THR A 905 -14.10 -30.47 -14.72
CA THR A 905 -14.13 -31.48 -13.65
C THR A 905 -14.45 -32.85 -14.25
N CYS A 906 -13.65 -33.86 -13.92
CA CYS A 906 -13.91 -35.25 -14.29
C CYS A 906 -13.57 -36.21 -13.13
N GLY A 907 -13.94 -37.48 -13.28
CA GLY A 907 -13.98 -38.44 -12.17
C GLY A 907 -15.28 -38.33 -11.35
N LYS A 908 -15.32 -39.03 -10.21
CA LYS A 908 -16.47 -39.04 -9.28
C LYS A 908 -15.96 -39.48 -7.90
N GLY A 909 -16.48 -38.89 -6.81
CA GLY A 909 -16.01 -39.23 -5.46
C GLY A 909 -14.56 -38.80 -5.26
N VAL A 910 -13.73 -39.64 -4.62
CA VAL A 910 -12.30 -39.33 -4.40
C VAL A 910 -11.47 -39.20 -5.69
N CYS A 911 -11.94 -39.79 -6.80
CA CYS A 911 -11.34 -39.63 -8.13
C CYS A 911 -11.69 -38.30 -8.82
N GLN A 912 -12.57 -37.49 -8.23
CA GLN A 912 -13.02 -36.23 -8.82
C GLN A 912 -11.94 -35.16 -8.72
N HIS A 913 -11.49 -34.66 -9.87
CA HIS A 913 -10.53 -33.57 -9.97
C HIS A 913 -10.87 -32.64 -11.13
N THR A 914 -10.33 -31.42 -11.07
CA THR A 914 -10.62 -30.35 -12.02
C THR A 914 -9.34 -29.94 -12.73
N VAL A 915 -9.37 -29.90 -14.07
CA VAL A 915 -8.28 -29.37 -14.89
C VAL A 915 -8.72 -28.07 -15.55
N LEU A 916 -7.84 -27.07 -15.63
CA LEU A 916 -8.05 -25.89 -16.47
C LEU A 916 -8.09 -26.32 -17.94
N LEU A 917 -9.03 -25.77 -18.72
CA LEU A 917 -9.24 -26.17 -20.11
C LEU A 917 -8.13 -25.68 -21.05
N CYS A 918 -7.44 -24.60 -20.70
CA CYS A 918 -6.22 -24.14 -21.35
C CYS A 918 -5.06 -24.09 -20.34
N VAL A 919 -3.86 -24.48 -20.78
CA VAL A 919 -2.61 -24.25 -20.04
C VAL A 919 -1.52 -23.85 -21.05
N GLY A 920 -1.28 -22.55 -21.18
CA GLY A 920 -0.23 -21.98 -22.06
C GLY A 920 -0.45 -22.26 -23.55
N GLY A 921 -1.57 -21.80 -24.11
CA GLY A 921 -1.92 -21.97 -25.53
C GLY A 921 -2.12 -23.43 -25.96
N GLN A 922 -2.53 -24.32 -25.04
CA GLN A 922 -2.79 -25.73 -25.31
C GLN A 922 -4.09 -26.18 -24.63
N GLU A 923 -5.07 -26.64 -25.42
CA GLU A 923 -6.29 -27.31 -24.93
C GLU A 923 -5.93 -28.56 -24.13
N GLN A 924 -6.40 -28.65 -22.89
CA GLN A 924 -6.21 -29.83 -22.03
C GLN A 924 -7.40 -30.79 -22.14
N GLN A 925 -7.18 -32.07 -21.82
CA GLN A 925 -8.24 -33.06 -21.67
C GLN A 925 -8.18 -33.65 -20.26
N CYS A 926 -9.30 -33.65 -19.55
CA CYS A 926 -9.39 -34.27 -18.23
C CYS A 926 -9.37 -35.81 -18.39
N ASP A 927 -8.45 -36.50 -17.69
CA ASP A 927 -8.32 -37.96 -17.68
C ASP A 927 -8.87 -38.52 -16.35
N PRO A 928 -10.06 -39.16 -16.33
CA PRO A 928 -10.72 -39.61 -15.09
C PRO A 928 -9.95 -40.63 -14.24
N LEU A 929 -8.77 -41.09 -14.68
CA LEU A 929 -7.93 -42.05 -13.97
C LEU A 929 -6.63 -41.43 -13.39
N ALA A 930 -6.40 -40.13 -13.61
CA ALA A 930 -5.24 -39.42 -13.10
C ALA A 930 -5.34 -39.20 -11.58
N GLY A 931 -4.40 -39.78 -10.82
CA GLY A 931 -4.30 -39.62 -9.36
C GLY A 931 -4.59 -40.87 -8.53
N SER A 932 -5.01 -41.96 -9.16
CA SER A 932 -5.34 -43.26 -8.53
C SER A 932 -4.28 -43.76 -7.54
N GLY A 933 -4.72 -44.08 -6.31
CA GLY A 933 -3.91 -44.67 -5.25
C GLY A 933 -4.01 -46.19 -5.22
N PRO A 934 -3.45 -46.87 -4.19
CA PRO A 934 -3.84 -48.22 -3.85
C PRO A 934 -5.11 -48.20 -2.98
N GLU A 935 -6.10 -49.02 -3.35
CA GLU A 935 -7.33 -49.30 -2.59
C GLU A 935 -7.09 -49.48 -1.08
N LYS A 936 -7.97 -48.93 -0.25
CA LYS A 936 -7.92 -49.01 1.22
C LYS A 936 -9.31 -49.34 1.78
N CYS A 937 -9.35 -50.09 2.87
CA CYS A 937 -10.59 -50.40 3.60
C CYS A 937 -11.22 -49.14 4.22
N ASN A 938 -11.98 -48.40 3.43
CA ASN A 938 -12.64 -47.15 3.80
C ASN A 938 -13.98 -46.92 3.07
N GLY A 939 -14.43 -47.87 2.23
CA GLY A 939 -15.66 -47.77 1.44
C GLY A 939 -15.60 -46.79 0.27
N LYS A 940 -14.41 -46.44 -0.24
CA LYS A 940 -14.19 -45.50 -1.36
C LYS A 940 -13.32 -46.13 -2.45
N ASP A 941 -13.69 -45.82 -3.70
CA ASP A 941 -13.02 -46.17 -4.95
C ASP A 941 -11.74 -45.32 -5.08
N ASP A 942 -10.69 -45.69 -4.33
CA ASP A 942 -9.41 -44.98 -4.18
C ASP A 942 -8.45 -45.22 -5.39
N ASP A 943 -8.63 -46.30 -6.16
CA ASP A 943 -7.88 -46.60 -7.40
C ASP A 943 -8.64 -46.33 -8.71
N CYS A 944 -9.92 -45.97 -8.62
CA CYS A 944 -10.80 -45.54 -9.72
C CYS A 944 -11.16 -46.63 -10.75
N ASP A 945 -11.05 -47.94 -10.42
CA ASP A 945 -11.52 -49.03 -11.29
C ASP A 945 -13.05 -49.22 -11.27
N GLY A 946 -13.74 -48.64 -10.27
CA GLY A 946 -15.20 -48.73 -10.08
C GLY A 946 -15.63 -49.68 -8.96
N GLY A 947 -14.71 -50.13 -8.10
CA GLY A 947 -14.96 -51.07 -7.01
C GLY A 947 -14.38 -50.59 -5.68
N ALA A 948 -15.21 -49.96 -4.85
CA ALA A 948 -14.82 -49.23 -3.63
C ALA A 948 -14.34 -50.06 -2.40
N ASP A 949 -13.99 -51.33 -2.58
CA ASP A 949 -13.21 -52.14 -1.61
C ASP A 949 -13.02 -53.61 -2.10
N PRO A 950 -12.04 -53.91 -2.96
CA PRO A 950 -11.81 -55.25 -3.49
C PRO A 950 -11.05 -56.18 -2.53
N GLU A 951 -11.01 -57.47 -2.86
CA GLU A 951 -10.27 -58.47 -2.07
C GLU A 951 -8.76 -58.13 -2.07
N ASN A 952 -8.20 -57.94 -0.87
CA ASN A 952 -6.84 -57.45 -0.55
C ASN A 952 -6.60 -55.91 -0.59
N SER A 953 -7.61 -55.05 -0.40
CA SER A 953 -7.40 -53.61 -0.10
C SER A 953 -6.45 -53.38 1.09
N GLN A 954 -5.73 -52.26 1.11
CA GLN A 954 -4.84 -51.90 2.20
C GLN A 954 -5.62 -51.66 3.51
N GLY A 955 -5.28 -52.43 4.55
CA GLY A 955 -5.99 -52.44 5.84
C GLY A 955 -6.91 -53.65 6.06
N CYS A 956 -7.08 -54.53 5.07
CA CYS A 956 -7.99 -55.67 5.15
C CYS A 956 -7.68 -56.64 6.30
N LEU A 957 -8.76 -57.18 6.90
CA LEU A 957 -8.70 -58.21 7.92
C LEU A 957 -8.83 -59.60 7.30
N SER A 958 -8.27 -60.60 7.98
CA SER A 958 -8.38 -62.01 7.55
C SER A 958 -9.71 -62.60 8.00
N TYR A 959 -10.69 -62.58 7.11
CA TYR A 959 -12.00 -63.24 7.30
C TYR A 959 -11.94 -64.69 6.84
N TYR A 960 -12.57 -65.57 7.61
CA TYR A 960 -12.66 -67.02 7.47
C TYR A 960 -14.13 -67.43 7.23
N THR A 961 -14.38 -68.64 6.71
CA THR A 961 -15.75 -69.10 6.49
C THR A 961 -16.41 -69.47 7.82
N ASP A 962 -17.63 -68.98 8.03
CA ASP A 962 -18.44 -69.17 9.25
C ASP A 962 -19.87 -69.43 8.78
N THR A 963 -20.11 -70.68 8.38
CA THR A 963 -21.33 -71.09 7.65
C THR A 963 -22.50 -71.38 8.59
N ASP A 964 -22.23 -71.71 9.85
CA ASP A 964 -23.20 -72.04 10.89
C ASP A 964 -23.42 -70.92 11.92
N LYS A 965 -22.57 -69.88 11.91
CA LYS A 965 -22.68 -68.65 12.70
C LYS A 965 -22.41 -68.82 14.19
N ASP A 966 -21.47 -69.71 14.55
CA ASP A 966 -20.96 -69.80 15.93
C ASP A 966 -19.89 -68.75 16.29
N GLY A 967 -19.36 -68.04 15.28
CA GLY A 967 -18.36 -66.98 15.43
C GLY A 967 -16.91 -67.45 15.29
N PHE A 968 -16.65 -68.75 15.11
CA PHE A 968 -15.31 -69.30 14.81
C PHE A 968 -15.22 -69.72 13.34
N GLY A 969 -14.27 -69.12 12.63
CA GLY A 969 -14.10 -69.36 11.20
C GLY A 969 -13.19 -70.55 10.87
N GLY A 970 -13.62 -71.30 9.86
CA GLY A 970 -12.90 -72.40 9.23
C GLY A 970 -12.14 -72.02 7.94
N GLY A 971 -11.58 -73.05 7.30
CA GLY A 971 -11.06 -72.93 5.92
C GLY A 971 -9.74 -72.16 5.76
N THR A 972 -9.64 -71.42 4.65
CA THR A 972 -8.51 -70.54 4.32
C THR A 972 -9.02 -69.10 4.20
N PRO A 973 -8.42 -68.12 4.88
CA PRO A 973 -8.97 -66.79 4.95
C PRO A 973 -8.84 -66.02 3.64
N LYS A 974 -9.73 -65.05 3.47
CA LYS A 974 -9.63 -63.94 2.51
C LYS A 974 -9.25 -62.68 3.26
N CYS A 975 -8.54 -61.76 2.59
CA CYS A 975 -8.31 -60.43 3.12
C CYS A 975 -9.42 -59.51 2.62
N LEU A 976 -10.35 -59.13 3.51
CA LEU A 976 -11.56 -58.36 3.22
C LEU A 976 -11.70 -57.18 4.20
N CYS A 977 -12.43 -56.15 3.79
CA CYS A 977 -12.72 -54.97 4.63
C CYS A 977 -13.97 -55.13 5.49
N GLY A 978 -14.71 -56.22 5.32
CA GLY A 978 -15.89 -56.58 6.10
C GLY A 978 -16.33 -58.02 5.80
N PRO A 979 -17.37 -58.52 6.48
CA PRO A 979 -17.90 -59.86 6.26
C PRO A 979 -18.63 -59.96 4.91
N VAL A 980 -18.27 -60.92 4.06
CA VAL A 980 -18.86 -61.08 2.71
C VAL A 980 -19.29 -62.51 2.43
N GLY A 981 -20.61 -62.71 2.32
CA GLY A 981 -21.21 -64.03 2.10
C GLY A 981 -20.94 -64.96 3.29
N ASP A 982 -20.38 -66.14 3.00
CA ASP A 982 -20.03 -67.12 4.03
C ASP A 982 -18.76 -66.72 4.83
N TYR A 983 -17.99 -65.72 4.39
CA TYR A 983 -16.77 -65.25 5.07
C TYR A 983 -17.11 -64.20 6.14
N ALA A 984 -17.60 -64.65 7.31
CA ALA A 984 -18.14 -63.76 8.34
C ALA A 984 -17.28 -63.61 9.61
N SER A 985 -16.45 -64.59 9.99
CA SER A 985 -15.63 -64.53 11.21
C SER A 985 -14.18 -64.11 10.97
N VAL A 986 -13.63 -63.27 11.86
CA VAL A 986 -12.18 -62.95 11.92
C VAL A 986 -11.41 -63.87 12.89
N VAL A 987 -12.09 -64.79 13.59
CA VAL A 987 -11.51 -65.64 14.64
C VAL A 987 -11.24 -67.04 14.07
N PRO A 988 -9.98 -67.38 13.72
CA PRO A 988 -9.68 -68.70 13.18
C PRO A 988 -9.78 -69.81 14.23
N GLY A 989 -10.28 -70.96 13.82
CA GLY A 989 -9.93 -72.22 14.49
C GLY A 989 -11.02 -73.26 14.61
N ASP A 990 -12.19 -73.04 14.02
CA ASP A 990 -13.24 -74.06 13.97
C ASP A 990 -12.71 -75.43 13.46
N CYS A 991 -13.35 -76.50 13.93
CA CYS A 991 -13.07 -77.87 13.59
C CYS A 991 -14.06 -78.53 12.60
N ASP A 992 -15.27 -77.99 12.36
CA ASP A 992 -16.29 -78.54 11.44
C ASP A 992 -17.43 -77.52 11.07
N ASP A 993 -17.09 -76.42 10.36
CA ASP A 993 -17.82 -75.28 9.70
C ASP A 993 -19.23 -75.57 9.10
N LEU A 994 -20.07 -76.33 9.80
CA LEU A 994 -21.43 -76.81 9.52
C LEU A 994 -22.13 -77.37 10.81
N ASP A 995 -21.54 -77.21 12.00
CA ASP A 995 -21.85 -77.92 13.26
C ASP A 995 -21.52 -77.02 14.48
N PRO A 996 -22.38 -76.02 14.83
CA PRO A 996 -22.06 -74.88 15.71
C PRO A 996 -21.89 -75.21 17.21
N GLU A 997 -21.71 -76.50 17.55
CA GLU A 997 -21.31 -76.97 18.89
C GLU A 997 -19.80 -77.35 18.93
N ARG A 998 -19.00 -77.06 17.87
CA ARG A 998 -17.78 -77.83 17.59
C ARG A 998 -16.46 -77.08 17.42
N TYR A 999 -16.45 -75.79 17.70
CA TYR A 999 -15.26 -74.94 17.85
C TYR A 999 -14.34 -75.34 19.03
N PRO A 1000 -13.04 -74.94 19.01
CA PRO A 1000 -12.11 -75.23 20.10
C PRO A 1000 -12.29 -74.31 21.32
N SER A 1001 -12.92 -74.83 22.37
CA SER A 1001 -12.79 -74.28 23.74
C SER A 1001 -11.31 -74.04 24.11
N PRO A 1002 -10.95 -73.00 24.90
CA PRO A 1002 -9.55 -72.53 25.14
C PRO A 1002 -8.56 -73.52 25.79
N HIS A 1003 -8.90 -74.80 25.92
CA HIS A 1003 -8.01 -75.89 26.35
C HIS A 1003 -7.94 -77.07 25.35
N ALA A 1004 -8.65 -77.00 24.22
CA ALA A 1004 -8.75 -78.06 23.22
C ALA A 1004 -8.03 -77.69 21.91
N VAL A 1005 -7.68 -78.71 21.12
CA VAL A 1005 -7.12 -78.55 19.76
C VAL A 1005 -7.83 -79.56 18.87
N CYS A 1006 -8.32 -79.11 17.70
CA CYS A 1006 -9.05 -79.96 16.76
C CYS A 1006 -8.35 -81.31 16.51
N GLY A 1007 -9.08 -82.40 16.75
CA GLY A 1007 -8.60 -83.76 16.47
C GLY A 1007 -8.13 -84.60 17.67
N LYS A 1008 -8.30 -84.15 18.92
CA LYS A 1008 -8.20 -85.01 20.12
C LYS A 1008 -9.17 -84.64 21.24
N ASP A 1009 -10.33 -85.28 21.27
CA ASP A 1009 -10.47 -86.48 22.09
C ASP A 1009 -11.66 -87.34 21.62
N ALA A 1010 -11.58 -88.64 21.87
CA ALA A 1010 -12.65 -89.60 21.64
C ALA A 1010 -12.59 -90.68 22.73
N GLU A 1011 -13.76 -91.12 23.19
CA GLU A 1011 -13.98 -91.90 24.43
C GLU A 1011 -13.84 -91.11 25.74
N THR A 1012 -14.88 -90.36 26.12
CA THR A 1012 -15.68 -90.76 27.31
C THR A 1012 -17.16 -90.43 27.10
#